data_AF-A0A0A1NEB4-F1
#
_entry.id   AF-A0A0A1NEB4-F1
#
_cell.length_a   1.000
_cell.length_b   1.000
_cell.length_c   1.000
_cell.angle_alpha   90.00
_cell.angle_beta   90.00
_cell.angle_gamma   90.00
#
_symmetry.space_group_name_H-M   'P 1'
#
loop_
_entity.id
_entity.type
_entity.pdbx_description
1 polymer ?
#
loop_
_entity_poly.entity_id
_entity_poly.type
_entity_poly.pdbx_seq_one_letter_code
_entity_poly.pdbx_strand_id
1 'polypeptide(L)'
;MTYGTIARVEVVNFMCHKYLKVDFGPKINFVIGHNGSGKSAILTALTIALGANASTTNRAKTVSSLIKEGTNAAIITIHITNRGEHAYKPDIFPDYIIVERRLNRDGASPYKIKNSSGRVISTKKEDLVAILDHMNIMVNNPLVILTQDMARKFLSDSSSEDKYRLFMHGTQLTQLRNDFDSVRESLETAMKTIERKKQALPALLERANEAARRQQDIQEAKEIDSKIDALNNELVWSQIIAKEKEAAQLKRDVELLERTYKESQERYESSKLKIRQKTEAIEKVRADWEEFKNGPNPDEEEKNKLSTEKQKLEDSIRNFDMDLAAINRDVKITKAKREQNQKLLEAETAKLEANSRKKRTDIQEEVDKMQEKVQERRKKCERIEKEQEDLEKEMEKLKEKKEGLERESSLKRNQAIQLQNQVRSMETQRGNHLTAYGENMPKVLEEIRRENRWQKRRPVGPFGTFVQLKYSQYANILESYLGKTLNAFVVEGFQDKQLLIEILKRNNMSYIPVMVAPYDLFEYAEGEPDEQYLTALRALTFKDEWVKRQMIIANKIESTLLMENREEADRLMRNRPRNVELCFTSSGHKVGGKKGMKTDTLEPYRGLPRFHTDIGKQIQEKKEEAAQLRKEYDELTAEIKRVDILMGEVRKRYHDCRSQYNILQKEIGNLKNRIELKQDELKEDEPVDLQMYEEDIRKCDETIRNYAQQFKGIVGQKEKVHSELKEVMKKIRVIEQRENAKESVSNGYRKKIEQLERQKREAMNESDRFKADQENDRMRYEARKTQYIECEKLVKQWIKDCIDEYPNRVETNRNPTDIEKEIRYLESQAERIAQDIGASVAEIEATAIRVMQEWKDAKSLIEHMEKLCRALGKMLSHRVERWETFRDYIALAAKTYFAYYLLKRGDEGTLKFNHRAKKLDIRVATGDQYSKGSRQKDSRSLSGGEKSYSQISLLLSLWQSISSPVICLDEFDVFMDAVNRKQTMNMIMNAAGDNSSQYILITPQDASNLVPGPYVTIHRLADPERR
;
A
#
# COMPACT_ATOMS: atom_id res chain seq x y z
N MET A 1 51.16 42.27 24.64
CA MET A 1 50.05 42.26 25.62
C MET A 1 49.17 41.08 25.30
N THR A 2 48.83 40.31 26.32
CA THR A 2 47.99 39.12 26.23
C THR A 2 46.51 39.49 26.17
N TYR A 3 45.67 38.61 25.62
CA TYR A 3 44.22 38.71 25.65
C TYR A 3 43.69 38.30 27.03
N GLY A 4 42.51 38.80 27.42
CA GLY A 4 41.81 38.34 28.63
C GLY A 4 42.29 38.93 29.96
N THR A 5 43.32 39.79 29.97
CA THR A 5 43.74 40.53 31.18
C THR A 5 42.89 41.78 31.39
N ILE A 6 42.73 42.23 32.65
CA ILE A 6 41.98 43.43 32.99
C ILE A 6 42.91 44.65 32.89
N ALA A 7 42.61 45.56 31.98
CA ALA A 7 43.37 46.80 31.83
C ALA A 7 42.88 47.89 32.79
N ARG A 8 41.57 47.97 33.03
CA ARG A 8 40.97 49.03 33.84
C ARG A 8 39.68 48.57 34.51
N VAL A 9 39.48 49.02 35.75
CA VAL A 9 38.19 49.02 36.43
C VAL A 9 37.82 50.45 36.79
N GLU A 10 36.62 50.86 36.41
CA GLU A 10 36.05 52.18 36.68
C GLU A 10 34.65 52.01 37.26
N VAL A 11 34.37 52.72 38.35
CA VAL A 11 33.07 52.67 39.02
C VAL A 11 32.57 54.08 39.37
N VAL A 12 31.27 54.28 39.21
CA VAL A 12 30.55 55.53 39.51
C VAL A 12 29.40 55.23 40.46
N ASN A 13 29.31 55.96 41.57
CA ASN A 13 28.29 55.79 42.63
C ASN A 13 28.15 54.35 43.14
N PHE A 14 29.27 53.66 43.34
CA PHE A 14 29.33 52.24 43.70
C PHE A 14 29.91 52.05 45.09
N MET A 15 29.18 51.36 45.97
CA MET A 15 29.50 51.18 47.39
C MET A 15 29.85 52.51 48.07
N CYS A 16 31.06 52.66 48.64
CA CYS A 16 31.47 53.91 49.27
C CYS A 16 31.95 54.98 48.27
N HIS A 17 32.22 54.63 47.01
CA HIS A 17 32.88 55.49 46.03
C HIS A 17 31.90 56.29 45.17
N LYS A 18 32.09 57.61 45.11
CA LYS A 18 31.42 58.46 44.09
C LYS A 18 32.01 58.21 42.70
N TYR A 19 33.32 58.13 42.63
CA TYR A 19 34.09 57.79 41.44
C TYR A 19 35.38 57.09 41.87
N LEU A 20 35.68 55.93 41.28
CA LEU A 20 36.96 55.25 41.48
C LEU A 20 37.41 54.64 40.14
N LYS A 21 38.66 54.88 39.78
CA LYS A 21 39.29 54.35 38.57
C LYS A 21 40.66 53.78 38.91
N VAL A 22 40.92 52.55 38.45
CA VAL A 22 42.20 51.86 38.62
C VAL A 22 42.64 51.30 37.27
N ASP A 23 43.83 51.71 36.82
CA ASP A 23 44.49 51.25 35.60
C ASP A 23 45.52 50.17 35.97
N PHE A 24 45.26 48.91 35.65
CA PHE A 24 46.13 47.80 36.04
C PHE A 24 47.31 47.63 35.10
N GLY A 25 48.46 47.28 35.67
CA GLY A 25 49.64 46.81 34.96
C GLY A 25 49.46 45.37 34.44
N PRO A 26 50.38 44.90 33.57
CA PRO A 26 50.18 43.69 32.77
C PRO A 26 50.31 42.37 33.54
N LYS A 27 50.93 42.36 34.73
CA LYS A 27 51.25 41.12 35.46
C LYS A 27 50.82 41.16 36.93
N ILE A 28 51.59 41.74 37.85
CA ILE A 28 51.25 41.77 39.28
C ILE A 28 50.77 43.16 39.68
N ASN A 29 49.59 43.23 40.29
CA ASN A 29 48.96 44.46 40.74
C ASN A 29 48.63 44.38 42.22
N PHE A 30 49.25 45.23 43.04
CA PHE A 30 48.91 45.38 44.44
C PHE A 30 47.94 46.54 44.62
N VAL A 31 46.82 46.32 45.28
CA VAL A 31 45.88 47.38 45.68
C VAL A 31 45.96 47.53 47.20
N ILE A 32 46.49 48.66 47.65
CA ILE A 32 46.74 48.96 49.06
C ILE A 32 45.96 50.18 49.55
N GLY A 33 45.73 50.27 50.85
CA GLY A 33 45.02 51.40 51.48
C GLY A 33 44.51 51.05 52.86
N HIS A 34 44.22 52.04 53.70
CA HIS A 34 43.74 51.82 55.07
C HIS A 34 42.39 51.09 55.09
N ASN A 35 42.04 50.47 56.22
CA ASN A 35 40.72 49.87 56.40
C ASN A 35 39.63 50.93 56.21
N GLY A 36 38.61 50.63 55.41
CA GLY A 36 37.54 51.58 55.06
C GLY A 36 37.76 52.36 53.75
N SER A 37 38.94 52.34 53.14
CA SER A 37 39.23 52.97 51.82
C SER A 37 38.45 52.35 50.64
N GLY A 38 37.65 51.32 50.88
CA GLY A 38 36.81 50.69 49.86
C GLY A 38 37.57 49.83 48.84
N LYS A 39 38.71 49.24 49.22
CA LYS A 39 39.54 48.38 48.35
C LYS A 39 38.76 47.20 47.74
N SER A 40 37.98 46.49 48.56
CA SER A 40 37.16 45.35 48.11
C SER A 40 36.07 45.74 47.10
N ALA A 41 35.77 47.04 46.92
CA ALA A 41 34.88 47.50 45.87
C ALA A 41 35.41 47.17 44.48
N ILE A 42 36.73 47.11 44.28
CA ILE A 42 37.35 46.75 42.99
C ILE A 42 37.03 45.31 42.63
N LEU A 43 37.23 44.36 43.56
CA LEU A 43 36.94 42.95 43.31
C LEU A 43 35.44 42.69 43.17
N THR A 44 34.63 43.38 43.98
CA THR A 44 33.17 43.30 43.91
C THR A 44 32.68 43.83 42.56
N ALA A 45 33.19 44.97 42.09
CA ALA A 45 32.87 45.54 40.79
C ALA A 45 33.26 44.58 39.65
N LEU A 46 34.47 44.03 39.70
CA LEU A 46 34.95 43.05 38.72
C LEU A 46 34.01 41.83 38.64
N THR A 47 33.68 41.26 39.80
CA THR A 47 32.86 40.05 39.90
C THR A 47 31.44 40.29 39.36
N ILE A 48 30.83 41.43 39.72
CA ILE A 48 29.46 41.78 39.32
C ILE A 48 29.38 42.16 37.85
N ALA A 49 30.25 43.04 37.34
CA ALA A 49 30.15 43.45 35.95
C ALA A 49 30.53 42.34 34.94
N LEU A 50 31.28 41.31 35.36
CA LEU A 50 31.53 40.12 34.56
C LEU A 50 30.49 39.00 34.75
N GLY A 51 29.34 39.29 35.36
CA GLY A 51 28.17 38.43 35.28
C GLY A 51 27.93 37.48 36.44
N ALA A 52 28.73 37.54 37.52
CA ALA A 52 28.44 36.82 38.75
C ALA A 52 27.24 37.42 39.51
N ASN A 53 26.66 36.62 40.40
CA ASN A 53 25.51 37.02 41.22
C ASN A 53 25.94 37.90 42.40
N ALA A 54 25.07 38.79 42.88
CA ALA A 54 25.38 39.64 44.04
C ALA A 54 25.78 38.83 45.28
N SER A 55 25.05 37.74 45.54
CA SER A 55 25.28 36.86 46.69
C SER A 55 26.65 36.19 46.70
N THR A 56 27.31 35.96 45.56
CA THR A 56 28.63 35.32 45.52
C THR A 56 29.74 36.23 46.04
N THR A 57 29.49 37.54 46.09
CA THR A 57 30.46 38.51 46.63
C THR A 57 30.47 38.55 48.16
N ASN A 58 29.50 37.92 48.84
CA ASN A 58 29.25 38.00 50.29
C ASN A 58 29.08 39.42 50.88
N ARG A 59 29.13 40.47 50.06
CA ARG A 59 28.95 41.87 50.49
C ARG A 59 27.50 42.35 50.37
N ALA A 60 26.71 41.72 49.52
CA ALA A 60 25.37 42.17 49.17
C ALA A 60 24.47 41.00 48.73
N LYS A 61 23.20 40.99 49.14
CA LYS A 61 22.22 39.99 48.68
C LYS A 61 21.67 40.33 47.28
N THR A 62 21.54 41.62 46.97
CA THR A 62 21.02 42.12 45.70
C THR A 62 21.97 43.14 45.08
N VAL A 63 21.90 43.28 43.76
CA VAL A 63 22.75 44.23 43.03
C VAL A 63 22.44 45.69 43.41
N SER A 64 21.19 45.99 43.78
CA SER A 64 20.78 47.32 44.24
C SER A 64 21.44 47.75 45.55
N SER A 65 21.78 46.80 46.43
CA SER A 65 22.49 47.10 47.68
C SER A 65 23.96 47.49 47.51
N LEU A 66 24.49 47.39 46.29
CA LEU A 66 25.85 47.85 45.95
C LEU A 66 25.88 49.31 45.44
N ILE A 67 24.73 49.94 45.28
CA ILE A 67 24.62 51.35 44.88
C ILE A 67 24.98 52.23 46.07
N LYS A 68 25.77 53.29 45.84
CA LYS A 68 26.15 54.25 46.88
C LYS A 68 24.90 54.88 47.51
N GLU A 69 24.88 54.95 48.84
CA GLU A 69 23.78 55.56 49.59
C GLU A 69 23.51 57.00 49.12
N GLY A 70 22.23 57.34 48.98
CA GLY A 70 21.79 58.64 48.45
C GLY A 70 21.79 58.75 46.91
N THR A 71 22.09 57.68 46.18
CA THR A 71 22.06 57.67 44.70
C THR A 71 21.08 56.64 44.13
N ASN A 72 20.63 56.85 42.89
CA ASN A 72 19.61 56.01 42.23
C ASN A 72 20.19 54.93 41.31
N ALA A 73 21.44 55.09 40.88
CA ALA A 73 22.12 54.14 40.00
C ALA A 73 23.64 54.17 40.18
N ALA A 74 24.26 53.02 39.97
CA ALA A 74 25.71 52.86 39.88
C ALA A 74 26.10 52.37 38.48
N ILE A 75 27.31 52.72 38.02
CA ILE A 75 27.86 52.23 36.75
C ILE A 75 29.20 51.58 37.04
N ILE A 76 29.41 50.37 36.51
CA ILE A 76 30.68 49.67 36.56
C ILE A 76 31.15 49.46 35.13
N THR A 77 32.38 49.83 34.83
CA THR A 77 33.00 49.68 33.51
C THR A 77 34.33 48.92 33.65
N ILE A 78 34.48 47.84 32.91
CA ILE A 78 35.67 46.99 32.90
C ILE A 78 36.24 46.97 31.49
N HIS A 79 37.53 47.24 31.37
CA HIS A 79 38.26 47.09 30.11
C HIS A 79 39.04 45.79 30.13
N ILE A 80 38.65 44.86 29.27
CA ILE A 80 39.35 43.59 29.05
C ILE A 80 40.22 43.74 27.80
N THR A 81 41.48 43.36 27.88
CA THR A 81 42.41 43.35 26.75
C THR A 81 42.02 42.30 25.71
N ASN A 82 42.14 42.64 24.42
CA ASN A 82 41.80 41.74 23.32
C ASN A 82 42.88 41.70 22.23
N ARG A 83 44.13 41.47 22.62
CA ARG A 83 45.29 41.49 21.72
C ARG A 83 45.96 40.12 21.64
N GLY A 84 46.56 39.80 20.50
CA GLY A 84 47.31 38.56 20.27
C GLY A 84 46.55 37.51 19.46
N GLU A 85 47.18 36.36 19.25
CA GLU A 85 46.71 35.30 18.33
C GLU A 85 45.34 34.70 18.70
N HIS A 86 44.97 34.73 19.98
CA HIS A 86 43.70 34.19 20.47
C HIS A 86 42.68 35.28 20.87
N ALA A 87 42.82 36.49 20.32
CA ALA A 87 41.84 37.57 20.52
C ALA A 87 40.41 37.16 20.07
N TYR A 88 39.40 37.57 20.82
CA TYR A 88 37.99 37.31 20.51
C TYR A 88 37.50 38.31 19.47
N LYS A 89 37.23 37.83 18.23
CA LYS A 89 36.67 38.65 17.13
C LYS A 89 37.38 40.01 16.97
N PRO A 90 38.69 40.01 16.65
CA PRO A 90 39.51 41.23 16.61
C PRO A 90 38.97 42.31 15.65
N ASP A 91 38.26 41.93 14.58
CA ASP A 91 37.63 42.88 13.66
C ASP A 91 36.51 43.72 14.30
N ILE A 92 35.82 43.15 15.30
CA ILE A 92 34.70 43.78 16.01
C ILE A 92 35.18 44.45 17.30
N PHE A 93 36.07 43.76 18.01
CA PHE A 93 36.69 44.20 19.25
C PHE A 93 38.19 44.30 19.03
N PRO A 94 38.75 45.47 18.67
CA PRO A 94 40.17 45.58 18.36
C PRO A 94 41.04 45.39 19.61
N ASP A 95 41.34 46.45 20.35
CA ASP A 95 42.30 46.42 21.46
C ASP A 95 41.67 45.98 22.79
N TYR A 96 40.40 46.33 22.97
CA TYR A 96 39.66 46.20 24.22
C TYR A 96 38.22 45.82 23.98
N ILE A 97 37.73 44.93 24.85
CA ILE A 97 36.30 44.68 25.09
C ILE A 97 35.93 45.44 26.37
N ILE A 98 35.03 46.40 26.24
CA ILE A 98 34.60 47.25 27.36
C ILE A 98 33.23 46.75 27.83
N VAL A 99 33.19 46.19 29.03
CA VAL A 99 31.96 45.70 29.66
C VAL A 99 31.46 46.75 30.64
N GLU A 100 30.34 47.39 30.31
CA GLU A 100 29.65 48.35 31.17
C GLU A 100 28.37 47.71 31.72
N ARG A 101 28.24 47.64 33.05
CA ARG A 101 27.03 47.19 33.74
C ARG A 101 26.46 48.35 34.55
N ARG A 102 25.21 48.72 34.26
CA ARG A 102 24.48 49.71 35.06
C ARG A 102 23.66 48.98 36.13
N LEU A 103 23.71 49.45 37.36
CA LEU A 103 22.93 48.94 38.48
C LEU A 103 21.88 49.99 38.83
N ASN A 104 20.60 49.68 38.69
CA ASN A 104 19.53 50.61 39.07
C ASN A 104 18.82 50.12 40.34
N ARG A 105 18.30 51.06 41.12
CA ARG A 105 17.57 50.77 42.37
C ARG A 105 16.24 50.05 42.15
N ASP A 106 15.62 50.27 40.99
CA ASP A 106 14.39 49.62 40.52
C ASP A 106 14.57 48.13 40.11
N GLY A 107 15.81 47.62 40.18
CA GLY A 107 16.15 46.22 39.92
C GLY A 107 16.64 45.94 38.50
N ALA A 108 16.43 46.85 37.54
CA ALA A 108 16.95 46.67 36.19
C ALA A 108 18.48 46.83 36.17
N SER A 109 19.19 45.87 35.58
CA SER A 109 20.66 45.92 35.49
C SER A 109 21.17 45.59 34.09
N PRO A 110 21.07 46.54 33.14
CA PRO A 110 21.44 46.28 31.75
C PRO A 110 22.95 46.23 31.55
N TYR A 111 23.37 45.41 30.58
CA TYR A 111 24.74 45.35 30.08
C TYR A 111 24.89 46.18 28.81
N LYS A 112 26.10 46.72 28.61
CA LYS A 112 26.57 47.24 27.33
C LYS A 112 27.99 46.74 27.11
N ILE A 113 28.18 45.99 26.04
CA ILE A 113 29.48 45.48 25.58
C ILE A 113 29.91 46.38 24.43
N LYS A 114 31.01 47.10 24.62
CA LYS A 114 31.51 48.09 23.67
C LYS A 114 32.88 47.68 23.12
N ASN A 115 33.19 48.17 21.94
CA ASN A 115 34.53 48.07 21.36
C ASN A 115 35.44 49.22 21.87
N SER A 116 36.70 49.24 21.41
CA SER A 116 37.70 50.23 21.84
C SER A 116 37.35 51.68 21.47
N SER A 117 36.48 51.91 20.48
CA SER A 117 35.99 53.25 20.12
C SER A 117 34.76 53.68 20.93
N GLY A 118 34.31 52.88 21.91
CA GLY A 118 33.14 53.15 22.74
C GLY A 118 31.79 52.82 22.09
N ARG A 119 31.78 52.24 20.88
CA ARG A 119 30.55 51.84 20.19
C ARG A 119 29.97 50.59 20.86
N VAL A 120 28.67 50.61 21.19
CA VAL A 120 27.96 49.45 21.74
C VAL A 120 27.77 48.41 20.64
N ILE A 121 28.29 47.21 20.87
CA ILE A 121 28.19 46.05 19.98
C ILE A 121 27.06 45.12 20.43
N SER A 122 26.89 44.92 21.73
CA SER A 122 25.82 44.08 22.29
C SER A 122 25.36 44.57 23.66
N THR A 123 24.13 44.21 24.03
CA THR A 123 23.55 44.42 25.36
C THR A 123 23.10 43.11 26.02
N LYS A 124 23.36 41.97 25.37
CA LYS A 124 22.93 40.64 25.84
C LYS A 124 23.93 40.06 26.83
N LYS A 125 23.43 39.38 27.86
CA LYS A 125 24.29 38.71 28.85
C LYS A 125 24.97 37.48 28.24
N GLU A 126 24.30 36.81 27.31
CA GLU A 126 24.80 35.61 26.63
C GLU A 126 26.09 35.90 25.86
N ASP A 127 26.16 37.06 25.19
CA ASP A 127 27.37 37.48 24.47
C ASP A 127 28.54 37.76 25.43
N LEU A 128 28.26 38.31 26.62
CA LEU A 128 29.26 38.47 27.67
C LEU A 128 29.77 37.10 28.14
N VAL A 129 28.87 36.14 28.38
CA VAL A 129 29.27 34.77 28.78
C VAL A 129 30.16 34.13 27.72
N ALA A 130 29.82 34.28 26.42
CA ALA A 130 30.64 33.75 25.32
C ALA A 130 32.03 34.40 25.25
N ILE A 131 32.13 35.71 25.51
CA ILE A 131 33.42 36.41 25.60
C ILE A 131 34.26 35.86 26.75
N LEU A 132 33.66 35.71 27.93
CA LEU A 132 34.35 35.22 29.13
C LEU A 132 34.80 33.77 28.97
N ASP A 133 34.00 32.92 28.34
CA ASP A 133 34.32 31.52 28.07
C ASP A 133 35.49 31.41 27.07
N HIS A 134 35.45 32.16 25.96
CA HIS A 134 36.56 32.23 25.00
C HIS A 134 37.87 32.70 25.63
N MET A 135 37.79 33.70 26.51
CA MET A 135 38.96 34.24 27.22
C MET A 135 39.32 33.45 28.48
N ASN A 136 38.55 32.43 28.85
CA ASN A 136 38.75 31.60 30.04
C ASN A 136 38.75 32.41 31.37
N ILE A 137 37.93 33.46 31.44
CA ILE A 137 37.77 34.32 32.63
C ILE A 137 36.67 33.74 33.53
N MET A 138 37.08 33.11 34.63
CA MET A 138 36.17 32.35 35.50
C MET A 138 35.81 33.10 36.77
N VAL A 139 34.90 34.06 36.68
CA VAL A 139 34.55 34.90 37.84
C VAL A 139 33.83 34.17 38.98
N ASN A 140 33.21 33.02 38.71
CA ASN A 140 32.56 32.20 39.73
C ASN A 140 33.49 31.13 40.34
N ASN A 141 34.75 31.05 39.87
CA ASN A 141 35.69 30.07 40.36
C ASN A 141 36.40 30.60 41.63
N PRO A 142 36.25 29.92 42.79
CA PRO A 142 36.80 30.37 44.07
C PRO A 142 38.34 30.34 44.14
N LEU A 143 39.02 29.66 43.21
CA LEU A 143 40.48 29.70 43.10
C LEU A 143 40.98 30.85 42.22
N VAL A 144 40.09 31.45 41.41
CA VAL A 144 40.38 32.57 40.51
C VAL A 144 40.02 33.90 41.17
N ILE A 145 38.85 33.96 41.82
CA ILE A 145 38.42 35.09 42.64
C ILE A 145 38.30 34.61 44.09
N LEU A 146 39.35 34.84 44.89
CA LEU A 146 39.35 34.50 46.30
C LEU A 146 38.96 35.73 47.12
N THR A 147 37.70 35.76 47.56
CA THR A 147 37.19 36.80 48.46
C THR A 147 37.71 36.60 49.89
N GLN A 148 37.69 37.64 50.71
CA GLN A 148 38.12 37.57 52.11
C GLN A 148 37.47 36.42 52.91
N ASP A 149 36.16 36.22 52.77
CA ASP A 149 35.44 35.17 53.51
C ASP A 149 35.78 33.77 52.99
N MET A 150 36.00 33.62 51.68
CA MET A 150 36.46 32.36 51.10
C MET A 150 37.89 32.05 51.51
N ALA A 151 38.77 33.08 51.52
CA ALA A 151 40.12 32.97 52.05
C ALA A 151 40.10 32.55 53.53
N ARG A 152 39.24 33.16 54.36
CA ARG A 152 39.05 32.76 55.77
C ARG A 152 38.61 31.30 55.87
N LYS A 153 37.53 30.90 55.21
CA LYS A 153 37.02 29.51 55.24
C LYS A 153 38.07 28.50 54.77
N PHE A 154 38.89 28.88 53.80
CA PHE A 154 39.93 28.03 53.26
C PHE A 154 41.16 27.93 54.18
N LEU A 155 41.66 29.07 54.67
CA LEU A 155 42.86 29.21 55.49
C LEU A 155 42.64 28.89 56.99
N SER A 156 41.43 29.03 57.53
CA SER A 156 41.19 28.77 58.95
C SER A 156 40.50 27.42 59.23
N ASP A 157 39.38 27.07 58.58
CA ASP A 157 38.50 25.97 59.04
C ASP A 157 38.00 25.03 57.94
N SER A 158 38.87 24.61 57.01
CA SER A 158 38.49 23.70 55.92
C SER A 158 38.59 22.21 56.31
N SER A 159 37.48 21.47 56.16
CA SER A 159 37.44 20.01 56.25
C SER A 159 38.13 19.34 55.05
N SER A 160 38.38 18.03 55.12
CA SER A 160 38.98 17.30 53.98
C SER A 160 38.03 17.17 52.80
N GLU A 161 36.72 17.14 53.04
CA GLU A 161 35.67 17.22 52.02
C GLU A 161 35.63 18.61 51.36
N ASP A 162 35.76 19.69 52.13
CA ASP A 162 35.76 21.06 51.58
C ASP A 162 36.99 21.31 50.70
N LYS A 163 38.16 20.82 51.12
CA LYS A 163 39.40 20.87 50.31
C LYS A 163 39.25 20.09 49.00
N TYR A 164 38.60 18.93 49.04
CA TYR A 164 38.32 18.15 47.81
C TYR A 164 37.30 18.84 46.90
N ARG A 165 36.24 19.44 47.48
CA ARG A 165 35.25 20.20 46.72
C ARG A 165 35.90 21.40 46.03
N LEU A 166 36.80 22.10 46.74
CA LEU A 166 37.57 23.20 46.18
C LEU A 166 38.49 22.76 45.05
N PHE A 167 39.18 21.62 45.20
CA PHE A 167 39.94 21.01 44.10
C PHE A 167 39.05 20.77 42.88
N MET A 168 37.94 20.04 43.02
CA MET A 168 37.07 19.66 41.90
C MET A 168 36.42 20.88 41.22
N HIS A 169 35.93 21.85 42.00
CA HIS A 169 35.30 23.05 41.46
C HIS A 169 36.33 24.04 40.91
N GLY A 170 37.44 24.20 41.64
CA GLY A 170 38.49 25.15 41.33
C GLY A 170 39.30 24.80 40.08
N THR A 171 39.47 23.51 39.79
CA THR A 171 40.08 23.04 38.54
C THR A 171 39.04 22.70 37.46
N GLN A 172 37.79 23.15 37.63
CA GLN A 172 36.65 22.95 36.71
C GLN A 172 36.26 21.51 36.37
N LEU A 173 36.81 20.52 37.08
CA LEU A 173 36.47 19.12 36.85
C LEU A 173 34.99 18.84 37.13
N THR A 174 34.37 19.57 38.07
CA THR A 174 32.92 19.48 38.33
C THR A 174 32.10 19.96 37.13
N GLN A 175 32.47 21.08 36.50
CA GLN A 175 31.73 21.66 35.38
C GLN A 175 31.78 20.71 34.17
N LEU A 176 32.98 20.24 33.80
CA LEU A 176 33.15 19.27 32.71
C LEU A 176 32.32 18.01 32.93
N ARG A 177 32.25 17.52 34.19
CA ARG A 177 31.42 16.37 34.52
C ARG A 177 29.93 16.64 34.32
N ASN A 178 29.45 17.80 34.79
CA ASN A 178 28.05 18.19 34.61
C ASN A 178 27.68 18.33 33.13
N ASP A 179 28.58 18.87 32.30
CA ASP A 179 28.39 18.96 30.85
C ASP A 179 28.27 17.56 30.22
N PHE A 180 29.11 16.61 30.64
CA PHE A 180 29.03 15.22 30.18
C PHE A 180 27.74 14.53 30.62
N ASP A 181 27.26 14.81 31.83
CA ASP A 181 25.99 14.27 32.32
C ASP A 181 24.81 14.85 31.52
N SER A 182 24.81 16.14 31.20
CA SER A 182 23.79 16.77 30.32
C SER A 182 23.80 16.21 28.88
N VAL A 183 25.00 15.98 28.32
CA VAL A 183 25.12 15.32 27.01
C VAL A 183 24.59 13.89 27.06
N ARG A 184 24.82 13.16 28.17
CA ARG A 184 24.29 11.80 28.36
C ARG A 184 22.77 11.79 28.37
N GLU A 185 22.14 12.67 29.14
CA GLU A 185 20.67 12.80 29.20
C GLU A 185 20.06 13.17 27.84
N SER A 186 20.73 14.06 27.10
CA SER A 186 20.34 14.44 25.74
C SER A 186 20.41 13.26 24.78
N LEU A 187 21.47 12.44 24.86
CA LEU A 187 21.62 11.22 24.06
C LEU A 187 20.55 10.17 24.40
N GLU A 188 20.25 9.96 25.68
CA GLU A 188 19.20 9.03 26.10
C GLU A 188 17.83 9.45 25.56
N THR A 189 17.52 10.74 25.63
CA THR A 189 16.27 11.30 25.08
C THR A 189 16.20 11.15 23.56
N ALA A 190 17.30 11.42 22.85
CA ALA A 190 17.39 11.25 21.41
C ALA A 190 17.20 9.77 21.00
N MET A 191 17.85 8.83 21.70
CA MET A 191 17.71 7.39 21.45
C MET A 191 16.29 6.90 21.68
N LYS A 192 15.62 7.34 22.77
CA LYS A 192 14.20 7.02 23.01
C LYS A 192 13.28 7.53 21.89
N THR A 193 13.57 8.72 21.36
CA THR A 193 12.80 9.31 20.26
C THR A 193 13.00 8.54 18.95
N ILE A 194 14.24 8.12 18.67
CA ILE A 194 14.56 7.28 17.51
C ILE A 194 13.81 5.94 17.60
N GLU A 195 13.81 5.29 18.75
CA GLU A 195 13.12 4.01 18.95
C GLU A 195 11.61 4.13 18.69
N ARG A 196 10.97 5.18 19.22
CA ARG A 196 9.55 5.46 18.95
C ARG A 196 9.27 5.68 17.45
N LYS A 197 10.14 6.42 16.75
CA LYS A 197 9.98 6.63 15.29
C LYS A 197 10.21 5.35 14.49
N LYS A 198 11.12 4.49 14.94
CA LYS A 198 11.40 3.19 14.34
C LYS A 198 10.21 2.24 14.43
N GLN A 199 9.46 2.27 15.54
CA GLN A 199 8.22 1.51 15.71
C GLN A 199 7.11 1.94 14.74
N ALA A 200 7.13 3.17 14.23
CA ALA A 200 6.18 3.65 13.22
C ALA A 200 6.57 3.30 11.77
N LEU A 201 7.81 2.86 11.54
CA LEU A 201 8.34 2.55 10.20
C LEU A 201 7.60 1.39 9.51
N PRO A 202 7.21 0.29 10.20
CA PRO A 202 6.44 -0.80 9.58
C PRO A 202 5.08 -0.35 9.04
N ALA A 203 4.36 0.50 9.78
CA ALA A 203 3.07 1.02 9.34
C ALA A 203 3.19 1.92 8.09
N LEU A 204 4.26 2.70 7.99
CA LEU A 204 4.56 3.48 6.78
C LEU A 204 4.94 2.57 5.59
N LEU A 205 5.67 1.48 5.84
CA LEU A 205 6.00 0.50 4.81
C LEU A 205 4.76 -0.23 4.30
N GLU A 206 3.83 -0.59 5.19
CA GLU A 206 2.56 -1.23 4.84
C GLU A 206 1.73 -0.31 3.93
N ARG A 207 1.57 0.96 4.31
CA ARG A 207 0.92 1.97 3.45
C ARG A 207 1.59 2.14 2.09
N ALA A 208 2.93 2.16 2.05
CA ALA A 208 3.67 2.27 0.80
C ALA A 208 3.43 1.05 -0.10
N ASN A 209 3.42 -0.16 0.48
CA ASN A 209 3.15 -1.39 -0.26
C ASN A 209 1.71 -1.48 -0.74
N GLU A 210 0.73 -1.04 0.04
CA GLU A 210 -0.67 -0.96 -0.38
C GLU A 210 -0.85 0.00 -1.56
N ALA A 211 -0.25 1.20 -1.49
CA ALA A 211 -0.30 2.15 -2.59
C ALA A 211 0.39 1.63 -3.86
N ALA A 212 1.51 0.91 -3.71
CA ALA A 212 2.19 0.27 -4.83
C ALA A 212 1.36 -0.86 -5.47
N ARG A 213 0.64 -1.67 -4.68
CA ARG A 213 -0.29 -2.68 -5.21
C ARG A 213 -1.42 -2.03 -5.99
N ARG A 214 -2.05 -0.98 -5.44
CA ARG A 214 -3.11 -0.24 -6.16
C ARG A 214 -2.62 0.34 -7.48
N GLN A 215 -1.38 0.81 -7.55
CA GLN A 215 -0.78 1.26 -8.80
C GLN A 215 -0.64 0.12 -9.80
N GLN A 216 -0.22 -1.07 -9.35
CA GLN A 216 -0.12 -2.25 -10.20
C GLN A 216 -1.51 -2.70 -10.71
N ASP A 217 -2.52 -2.73 -9.83
CA ASP A 217 -3.89 -3.11 -10.19
C ASP A 217 -4.46 -2.18 -11.28
N ILE A 218 -4.15 -0.87 -11.22
CA ILE A 218 -4.53 0.10 -12.27
C ILE A 218 -3.79 -0.14 -13.59
N GLN A 219 -2.52 -0.50 -13.52
CA GLN A 219 -1.74 -0.79 -14.71
C GLN A 219 -2.28 -2.03 -15.42
N GLU A 220 -2.66 -3.06 -14.65
CA GLU A 220 -3.34 -4.25 -15.16
C GLU A 220 -4.72 -3.89 -15.76
N ALA A 221 -5.49 -3.01 -15.14
CA ALA A 221 -6.76 -2.52 -15.70
C ALA A 221 -6.57 -1.80 -17.05
N LYS A 222 -5.56 -0.92 -17.17
CA LYS A 222 -5.24 -0.26 -18.45
C LYS A 222 -4.87 -1.26 -19.56
N GLU A 223 -4.18 -2.34 -19.22
CA GLU A 223 -3.87 -3.39 -20.19
C GLU A 223 -5.13 -4.16 -20.62
N ILE A 224 -6.10 -4.33 -19.72
CA ILE A 224 -7.41 -4.91 -20.05
C ILE A 224 -8.19 -3.98 -20.98
N ASP A 225 -8.25 -2.67 -20.69
CA ASP A 225 -8.91 -1.68 -21.56
C ASP A 225 -8.31 -1.68 -22.97
N SER A 226 -6.97 -1.67 -23.09
CA SER A 226 -6.32 -1.74 -24.40
C SER A 226 -6.62 -3.04 -25.16
N LYS A 227 -6.84 -4.16 -24.45
CA LYS A 227 -7.28 -5.42 -25.08
C LYS A 227 -8.73 -5.36 -25.51
N ILE A 228 -9.61 -4.71 -24.73
CA ILE A 228 -11.01 -4.47 -25.09
C ILE A 228 -11.08 -3.65 -26.37
N ASP A 229 -10.30 -2.57 -26.49
CA ASP A 229 -10.24 -1.74 -27.70
C ASP A 229 -9.79 -2.56 -28.94
N ALA A 230 -8.79 -3.41 -28.77
CA ALA A 230 -8.33 -4.30 -29.85
C ALA A 230 -9.40 -5.32 -30.27
N LEU A 231 -10.14 -5.89 -29.30
CA LEU A 231 -11.24 -6.81 -29.56
C LEU A 231 -12.47 -6.11 -30.15
N ASN A 232 -12.76 -4.86 -29.77
CA ASN A 232 -13.81 -4.04 -30.37
C ASN A 232 -13.50 -3.76 -31.84
N ASN A 233 -12.26 -3.42 -32.17
CA ASN A 233 -11.81 -3.32 -33.55
C ASN A 233 -11.99 -4.66 -34.30
N GLU A 234 -11.60 -5.78 -33.68
CA GLU A 234 -11.79 -7.11 -34.27
C GLU A 234 -13.28 -7.45 -34.49
N LEU A 235 -14.16 -7.09 -33.55
CA LEU A 235 -15.60 -7.35 -33.61
C LEU A 235 -16.26 -6.61 -34.79
N VAL A 236 -15.99 -5.32 -34.92
CA VAL A 236 -16.54 -4.48 -36.00
C VAL A 236 -16.15 -5.05 -37.36
N TRP A 237 -14.87 -5.38 -37.54
CA TRP A 237 -14.40 -5.99 -38.80
C TRP A 237 -14.93 -7.41 -39.02
N SER A 238 -15.10 -8.21 -37.97
CA SER A 238 -15.74 -9.53 -38.07
C SER A 238 -17.19 -9.44 -38.59
N GLN A 239 -17.97 -8.47 -38.09
CA GLN A 239 -19.34 -8.23 -38.54
C GLN A 239 -19.39 -7.78 -40.01
N ILE A 240 -18.49 -6.90 -40.43
CA ILE A 240 -18.35 -6.45 -41.83
C ILE A 240 -17.97 -7.62 -42.72
N ILE A 241 -16.97 -8.43 -42.34
CA ILE A 241 -16.53 -9.62 -43.11
C ILE A 241 -17.67 -10.65 -43.25
N ALA A 242 -18.46 -10.85 -42.21
CA ALA A 242 -19.63 -11.73 -42.28
C ALA A 242 -20.66 -11.23 -43.30
N LYS A 243 -20.94 -9.92 -43.32
CA LYS A 243 -21.82 -9.30 -44.32
C LYS A 243 -21.22 -9.27 -45.73
N GLU A 244 -19.91 -9.09 -45.88
CA GLU A 244 -19.20 -9.23 -47.16
C GLU A 244 -19.37 -10.65 -47.73
N LYS A 245 -19.24 -11.69 -46.89
CA LYS A 245 -19.47 -13.09 -47.28
C LYS A 245 -20.92 -13.34 -47.70
N GLU A 246 -21.89 -12.77 -46.98
CA GLU A 246 -23.32 -12.82 -47.34
C GLU A 246 -23.58 -12.13 -48.69
N ALA A 247 -23.06 -10.92 -48.89
CA ALA A 247 -23.18 -10.20 -50.16
C ALA A 247 -22.54 -10.96 -51.33
N ALA A 248 -21.39 -11.60 -51.10
CA ALA A 248 -20.72 -12.44 -52.10
C ALA A 248 -21.55 -13.69 -52.46
N GLN A 249 -22.22 -14.31 -51.49
CA GLN A 249 -23.12 -15.43 -51.75
C GLN A 249 -24.37 -14.98 -52.53
N LEU A 250 -25.01 -13.88 -52.09
CA LEU A 250 -26.15 -13.29 -52.79
C LEU A 250 -25.81 -12.92 -54.24
N LYS A 251 -24.60 -12.39 -54.49
CA LYS A 251 -24.12 -12.10 -55.84
C LYS A 251 -24.07 -13.35 -56.72
N ARG A 252 -23.53 -14.46 -56.21
CA ARG A 252 -23.51 -15.75 -56.95
C ARG A 252 -24.91 -16.26 -57.23
N ASP A 253 -25.82 -16.14 -56.26
CA ASP A 253 -27.22 -16.56 -56.43
C ASP A 253 -27.94 -15.71 -57.49
N VAL A 254 -27.67 -14.39 -57.55
CA VAL A 254 -28.18 -13.49 -58.60
C VAL A 254 -27.63 -13.90 -59.96
N GLU A 255 -26.34 -14.16 -60.08
CA GLU A 255 -25.70 -14.58 -61.34
C GLU A 255 -26.27 -15.91 -61.86
N LEU A 256 -26.57 -16.86 -60.95
CA LEU A 256 -27.21 -18.12 -61.31
C LEU A 256 -28.66 -17.92 -61.79
N LEU A 257 -29.45 -17.15 -61.03
CA LEU A 257 -30.85 -16.87 -61.38
C LEU A 257 -30.98 -16.05 -62.67
N GLU A 258 -30.02 -15.19 -62.98
CA GLU A 258 -30.00 -14.46 -64.25
C GLU A 258 -29.83 -15.41 -65.44
N ARG A 259 -28.98 -16.43 -65.30
CA ARG A 259 -28.81 -17.46 -66.35
C ARG A 259 -30.07 -18.26 -66.55
N THR A 260 -30.71 -18.74 -65.47
CA THR A 260 -31.95 -19.51 -65.58
C THR A 260 -33.08 -18.68 -66.18
N TYR A 261 -33.19 -17.39 -65.83
CA TYR A 261 -34.16 -16.48 -66.44
C TYR A 261 -33.93 -16.29 -67.95
N LYS A 262 -32.67 -16.13 -68.39
CA LYS A 262 -32.34 -16.04 -69.82
C LYS A 262 -32.70 -17.33 -70.57
N GLU A 263 -32.39 -18.49 -70.00
CA GLU A 263 -32.74 -19.78 -70.58
C GLU A 263 -34.26 -20.00 -70.69
N SER A 264 -35.05 -19.61 -69.67
CA SER A 264 -36.52 -19.72 -69.73
C SER A 264 -37.14 -18.69 -70.69
N GLN A 265 -36.55 -17.49 -70.82
CA GLN A 265 -36.92 -16.51 -71.83
C GLN A 265 -36.69 -17.01 -73.27
N GLU A 266 -35.54 -17.64 -73.54
CA GLU A 266 -35.25 -18.23 -74.86
C GLU A 266 -36.22 -19.36 -75.21
N ARG A 267 -36.55 -20.23 -74.23
CA ARG A 267 -37.55 -21.30 -74.41
C ARG A 267 -38.94 -20.73 -74.72
N TYR A 268 -39.37 -19.68 -74.01
CA TYR A 268 -40.64 -19.00 -74.27
C TYR A 268 -40.70 -18.41 -75.69
N GLU A 269 -39.68 -17.66 -76.12
CA GLU A 269 -39.61 -17.08 -77.47
C GLU A 269 -39.59 -18.17 -78.57
N SER A 270 -38.87 -19.27 -78.34
CA SER A 270 -38.85 -20.41 -79.28
C SER A 270 -40.23 -21.08 -79.44
N SER A 271 -41.02 -21.16 -78.37
CA SER A 271 -42.37 -21.73 -78.40
C SER A 271 -43.37 -20.80 -79.10
N LYS A 272 -43.24 -19.49 -78.87
CA LYS A 272 -44.01 -18.44 -79.56
C LYS A 272 -43.80 -18.49 -81.08
N LEU A 273 -42.57 -18.77 -81.53
CA LEU A 273 -42.26 -18.97 -82.93
C LEU A 273 -42.98 -20.21 -83.52
N LYS A 274 -43.07 -21.32 -82.78
CA LYS A 274 -43.82 -22.52 -83.21
C LYS A 274 -45.32 -22.22 -83.37
N ILE A 275 -45.91 -21.44 -82.46
CA ILE A 275 -47.32 -21.02 -82.55
C ILE A 275 -47.56 -20.19 -83.82
N ARG A 276 -46.63 -19.28 -84.14
CA ARG A 276 -46.70 -18.46 -85.35
C ARG A 276 -46.67 -19.32 -86.62
N GLN A 277 -45.71 -20.25 -86.73
CA GLN A 277 -45.60 -21.18 -87.86
C GLN A 277 -46.86 -22.04 -88.04
N LYS A 278 -47.48 -22.51 -86.95
CA LYS A 278 -48.72 -23.29 -87.01
C LYS A 278 -49.94 -22.43 -87.37
N THR A 279 -49.96 -21.16 -86.98
CA THR A 279 -51.03 -20.23 -87.36
C THR A 279 -50.97 -19.91 -88.86
N GLU A 280 -49.79 -19.63 -89.39
CA GLU A 280 -49.57 -19.42 -90.83
C GLU A 280 -49.94 -20.67 -91.66
N ALA A 281 -49.69 -21.88 -91.14
CA ALA A 281 -50.11 -23.13 -91.78
C ALA A 281 -51.64 -23.34 -91.79
N ILE A 282 -52.35 -22.92 -90.72
CA ILE A 282 -53.82 -22.95 -90.67
C ILE A 282 -54.41 -21.96 -91.67
N GLU A 283 -53.85 -20.75 -91.77
CA GLU A 283 -54.31 -19.72 -92.72
C GLU A 283 -54.19 -20.18 -94.17
N LYS A 284 -53.09 -20.85 -94.54
CA LYS A 284 -52.96 -21.46 -95.88
C LYS A 284 -54.05 -22.49 -96.18
N VAL A 285 -54.31 -23.44 -95.26
CA VAL A 285 -55.34 -24.47 -95.45
C VAL A 285 -56.75 -23.87 -95.44
N ARG A 286 -56.98 -22.77 -94.71
CA ARG A 286 -58.25 -22.02 -94.73
C ARG A 286 -58.46 -21.28 -96.06
N ALA A 287 -57.42 -20.69 -96.64
CA ALA A 287 -57.49 -20.07 -97.96
C ALA A 287 -57.84 -21.12 -99.04
N ASP A 288 -57.21 -22.29 -99.02
CA ASP A 288 -57.52 -23.41 -99.92
C ASP A 288 -58.98 -23.90 -99.77
N TRP A 289 -59.54 -23.84 -98.55
CA TRP A 289 -60.95 -24.18 -98.28
C TRP A 289 -61.94 -23.10 -98.76
N GLU A 290 -61.61 -21.82 -98.59
CA GLU A 290 -62.45 -20.71 -99.08
C GLU A 290 -62.54 -20.69 -100.61
N GLU A 291 -61.45 -21.03 -101.32
CA GLU A 291 -61.44 -21.17 -102.77
C GLU A 291 -62.33 -22.34 -103.24
N PHE A 292 -62.35 -23.46 -102.51
CA PHE A 292 -63.23 -24.61 -102.76
C PHE A 292 -64.71 -24.30 -102.47
N LYS A 293 -64.99 -23.46 -101.45
CA LYS A 293 -66.36 -23.11 -101.04
C LYS A 293 -67.06 -22.15 -102.01
N ASN A 294 -66.33 -21.27 -102.70
CA ASN A 294 -66.89 -20.19 -103.52
C ASN A 294 -67.21 -20.57 -104.99
N GLY A 295 -67.19 -21.86 -105.36
CA GLY A 295 -67.65 -22.31 -106.68
C GLY A 295 -69.18 -22.30 -106.82
N PRO A 296 -69.76 -22.01 -108.01
CA PRO A 296 -71.21 -21.81 -108.18
C PRO A 296 -72.04 -23.04 -107.76
N ASN A 297 -73.05 -22.82 -106.92
CA ASN A 297 -73.94 -23.84 -106.34
C ASN A 297 -75.41 -23.53 -106.67
N PRO A 298 -76.01 -24.13 -107.72
CA PRO A 298 -77.37 -23.83 -108.15
C PRO A 298 -78.48 -24.30 -107.18
N ASP A 299 -78.17 -25.13 -106.18
CA ASP A 299 -79.15 -25.76 -105.27
C ASP A 299 -79.46 -24.92 -104.00
N GLU A 300 -78.69 -23.85 -103.72
CA GLU A 300 -78.80 -23.05 -102.49
C GLU A 300 -79.95 -22.01 -102.53
N GLU A 301 -80.27 -21.49 -103.71
CA GLU A 301 -81.38 -20.54 -103.92
C GLU A 301 -82.77 -21.19 -103.76
N GLU A 302 -82.89 -22.49 -104.04
CA GLU A 302 -84.15 -23.23 -103.93
C GLU A 302 -84.43 -23.69 -102.48
N LYS A 303 -83.38 -24.01 -101.72
CA LYS A 303 -83.45 -24.37 -100.28
C LYS A 303 -83.83 -23.19 -99.39
N ASN A 304 -83.30 -21.99 -99.65
CA ASN A 304 -83.58 -20.81 -98.84
C ASN A 304 -85.04 -20.35 -98.96
N LYS A 305 -85.67 -20.48 -100.13
CA LYS A 305 -87.11 -20.18 -100.29
C LYS A 305 -87.99 -21.11 -99.44
N LEU A 306 -87.71 -22.42 -99.44
CA LEU A 306 -88.47 -23.42 -98.68
C LEU A 306 -88.19 -23.38 -97.16
N SER A 307 -86.98 -23.02 -96.74
CA SER A 307 -86.63 -22.89 -95.31
C SER A 307 -87.27 -21.67 -94.64
N THR A 308 -87.48 -20.58 -95.39
CA THR A 308 -88.13 -19.36 -94.88
C THR A 308 -89.63 -19.57 -94.61
N GLU A 309 -90.28 -20.47 -95.37
CA GLU A 309 -91.66 -20.92 -95.12
C GLU A 309 -91.78 -21.82 -93.88
N LYS A 310 -90.81 -22.73 -93.66
CA LYS A 310 -90.77 -23.61 -92.48
C LYS A 310 -90.61 -22.82 -91.17
N GLN A 311 -89.70 -21.85 -91.13
CA GLN A 311 -89.38 -21.07 -89.93
C GLN A 311 -90.59 -20.27 -89.41
N LYS A 312 -91.37 -19.64 -90.31
CA LYS A 312 -92.57 -18.85 -89.94
C LYS A 312 -93.66 -19.69 -89.27
N LEU A 313 -93.81 -20.95 -89.67
CA LEU A 313 -94.78 -21.90 -89.10
C LEU A 313 -94.30 -22.46 -87.74
N GLU A 314 -92.99 -22.67 -87.55
CA GLU A 314 -92.43 -23.17 -86.27
C GLU A 314 -92.39 -22.10 -85.17
N ASP A 315 -92.13 -20.83 -85.51
CA ASP A 315 -92.10 -19.72 -84.55
C ASP A 315 -93.49 -19.40 -83.99
N SER A 316 -94.54 -19.58 -84.80
CA SER A 316 -95.93 -19.41 -84.37
C SER A 316 -96.37 -20.46 -83.34
N ILE A 317 -95.87 -21.70 -83.42
CA ILE A 317 -96.19 -22.78 -82.47
C ILE A 317 -95.43 -22.59 -81.15
N ARG A 318 -94.19 -22.08 -81.21
CA ARG A 318 -93.31 -21.92 -80.04
C ARG A 318 -93.75 -20.79 -79.11
N ASN A 319 -94.28 -19.69 -79.66
CA ASN A 319 -94.82 -18.58 -78.88
C ASN A 319 -96.01 -19.00 -78.00
N PHE A 320 -96.91 -19.86 -78.51
CA PHE A 320 -98.04 -20.38 -77.73
C PHE A 320 -97.62 -21.31 -76.57
N ASP A 321 -96.45 -21.96 -76.66
CA ASP A 321 -95.94 -22.84 -75.59
C ASP A 321 -95.19 -22.09 -74.48
N MET A 322 -94.58 -20.94 -74.79
CA MET A 322 -93.89 -20.11 -73.80
C MET A 322 -94.87 -19.37 -72.88
N ASP A 323 -96.00 -18.90 -73.42
CA ASP A 323 -96.98 -18.12 -72.65
C ASP A 323 -97.73 -18.96 -71.58
N LEU A 324 -97.93 -20.26 -71.82
CA LEU A 324 -98.59 -21.18 -70.86
C LEU A 324 -97.67 -21.64 -69.71
N ALA A 325 -96.35 -21.63 -69.92
CA ALA A 325 -95.37 -22.12 -68.93
C ALA A 325 -94.87 -21.04 -67.96
N ALA A 326 -94.95 -19.76 -68.33
CA ALA A 326 -94.55 -18.62 -67.49
C ALA A 326 -95.55 -18.36 -66.34
N ILE A 327 -96.85 -18.34 -66.64
CA ILE A 327 -97.92 -18.03 -65.68
C ILE A 327 -97.97 -19.01 -64.48
N ASN A 328 -97.60 -20.27 -64.67
CA ASN A 328 -97.61 -21.30 -63.62
C ASN A 328 -96.41 -21.23 -62.65
N ARG A 329 -95.31 -20.55 -63.02
CA ARG A 329 -94.06 -20.52 -62.23
C ARG A 329 -94.07 -19.36 -61.22
N ASP A 330 -94.64 -18.21 -61.57
CA ASP A 330 -94.60 -16.98 -60.79
C ASP A 330 -95.51 -16.97 -59.56
N VAL A 331 -96.58 -17.78 -59.55
CA VAL A 331 -97.50 -17.92 -58.40
C VAL A 331 -96.84 -18.65 -57.21
N LYS A 332 -95.86 -19.53 -57.46
CA LYS A 332 -95.28 -20.42 -56.45
C LYS A 332 -94.17 -19.74 -55.62
N ILE A 333 -93.46 -18.78 -56.21
CA ILE A 333 -92.31 -18.09 -55.59
C ILE A 333 -92.77 -17.02 -54.59
N THR A 334 -93.91 -16.37 -54.84
CA THR A 334 -94.40 -15.22 -54.05
C THR A 334 -94.92 -15.62 -52.64
N LYS A 335 -95.33 -16.88 -52.43
CA LYS A 335 -95.84 -17.37 -51.12
C LYS A 335 -94.76 -17.65 -50.06
N ALA A 336 -93.57 -18.09 -50.46
CA ALA A 336 -92.52 -18.53 -49.53
C ALA A 336 -91.78 -17.36 -48.84
N LYS A 337 -91.79 -16.17 -49.45
CA LYS A 337 -91.05 -14.98 -48.97
C LYS A 337 -91.72 -14.27 -47.78
N ARG A 338 -93.04 -14.44 -47.58
CA ARG A 338 -93.84 -13.81 -46.51
C ARG A 338 -93.58 -14.41 -45.12
N GLU A 339 -93.28 -15.70 -45.06
CA GLU A 339 -93.29 -16.47 -43.80
C GLU A 339 -91.98 -16.36 -43.01
N GLN A 340 -90.88 -15.97 -43.67
CA GLN A 340 -89.55 -15.82 -43.08
C GLN A 340 -89.39 -14.51 -42.27
N ASN A 341 -90.05 -13.43 -42.67
CA ASN A 341 -89.89 -12.11 -42.05
C ASN A 341 -90.63 -11.94 -40.71
N GLN A 342 -91.62 -12.79 -40.41
CA GLN A 342 -92.42 -12.72 -39.17
C GLN A 342 -91.64 -13.20 -37.93
N LYS A 343 -90.68 -14.12 -38.08
CA LYS A 343 -89.99 -14.79 -36.96
C LYS A 343 -88.83 -14.00 -36.34
N LEU A 344 -88.30 -13.00 -37.04
CA LEU A 344 -87.14 -12.23 -36.58
C LEU A 344 -87.52 -11.03 -35.66
N LEU A 345 -88.79 -10.62 -35.66
CA LEU A 345 -89.29 -9.47 -34.89
C LEU A 345 -89.63 -9.81 -33.43
N GLU A 346 -90.00 -11.06 -33.14
CA GLU A 346 -90.45 -11.51 -31.82
C GLU A 346 -89.30 -11.87 -30.85
N ALA A 347 -88.08 -12.11 -31.37
CA ALA A 347 -86.94 -12.51 -30.56
C ALA A 347 -86.23 -11.34 -29.84
N GLU A 348 -86.35 -10.13 -30.37
CA GLU A 348 -85.55 -8.97 -29.95
C GLU A 348 -86.25 -8.07 -28.92
N THR A 349 -87.56 -8.25 -28.72
CA THR A 349 -88.39 -7.51 -27.76
C THR A 349 -88.35 -8.08 -26.33
N ALA A 350 -87.81 -9.28 -26.11
CA ALA A 350 -87.87 -9.96 -24.81
C ALA A 350 -86.66 -9.74 -23.87
N LYS A 351 -85.57 -9.09 -24.32
CA LYS A 351 -84.32 -8.99 -23.54
C LYS A 351 -84.13 -7.70 -22.73
N LEU A 352 -85.01 -6.71 -22.84
CA LEU A 352 -84.74 -5.33 -22.40
C LEU A 352 -85.48 -4.82 -21.13
N GLU A 353 -86.28 -5.62 -20.43
CA GLU A 353 -87.19 -5.07 -19.38
C GLU A 353 -87.01 -5.57 -17.92
N ALA A 354 -85.90 -6.22 -17.51
CA ALA A 354 -85.79 -6.68 -16.11
C ALA A 354 -84.46 -6.38 -15.38
N ASN A 355 -84.54 -5.45 -14.42
CA ASN A 355 -83.69 -5.18 -13.23
C ASN A 355 -82.61 -4.09 -13.28
N SER A 356 -83.05 -2.84 -13.09
CA SER A 356 -82.25 -1.63 -12.83
C SER A 356 -82.37 -1.05 -11.40
N ARG A 357 -82.64 -1.88 -10.38
CA ARG A 357 -82.40 -1.51 -8.96
C ARG A 357 -81.57 -2.51 -8.15
N LYS A 358 -81.57 -3.81 -8.48
CA LYS A 358 -80.69 -4.83 -7.85
C LYS A 358 -79.20 -4.67 -8.21
N LYS A 359 -78.87 -4.35 -9.47
CA LYS A 359 -77.48 -4.19 -9.94
C LYS A 359 -76.68 -3.15 -9.15
N ARG A 360 -77.27 -2.03 -8.72
CA ARG A 360 -76.54 -0.97 -7.98
C ARG A 360 -76.15 -1.38 -6.55
N THR A 361 -77.02 -2.10 -5.84
CA THR A 361 -76.70 -2.64 -4.50
C THR A 361 -75.77 -3.85 -4.57
N ASP A 362 -75.94 -4.71 -5.58
CA ASP A 362 -75.10 -5.89 -5.78
C ASP A 362 -73.65 -5.51 -6.17
N ILE A 363 -73.48 -4.48 -7.02
CA ILE A 363 -72.15 -3.95 -7.38
C ILE A 363 -71.46 -3.31 -6.16
N GLN A 364 -72.19 -2.61 -5.29
CA GLN A 364 -71.62 -2.01 -4.08
C GLN A 364 -71.22 -3.06 -3.04
N GLU A 365 -72.04 -4.09 -2.79
CA GLU A 365 -71.67 -5.22 -1.93
C GLU A 365 -70.48 -6.03 -2.47
N GLU A 366 -70.38 -6.17 -3.80
CA GLU A 366 -69.22 -6.82 -4.42
C GLU A 366 -67.94 -6.00 -4.26
N VAL A 367 -68.01 -4.68 -4.39
CA VAL A 367 -66.88 -3.77 -4.13
C VAL A 367 -66.43 -3.89 -2.67
N ASP A 368 -67.36 -3.89 -1.70
CA ASP A 368 -67.02 -4.00 -0.27
C ASP A 368 -66.37 -5.36 0.08
N LYS A 369 -66.92 -6.47 -0.45
CA LYS A 369 -66.32 -7.82 -0.31
C LYS A 369 -64.94 -7.92 -0.95
N MET A 370 -64.69 -7.22 -2.07
CA MET A 370 -63.37 -7.17 -2.69
C MET A 370 -62.40 -6.31 -1.88
N GLN A 371 -62.86 -5.22 -1.25
CA GLN A 371 -62.05 -4.41 -0.34
C GLN A 371 -61.64 -5.18 0.92
N GLU A 372 -62.53 -5.99 1.50
CA GLU A 372 -62.20 -6.89 2.62
C GLU A 372 -61.11 -7.91 2.24
N LYS A 373 -61.22 -8.52 1.05
CA LYS A 373 -60.19 -9.43 0.53
C LYS A 373 -58.84 -8.73 0.32
N VAL A 374 -58.84 -7.47 -0.12
CA VAL A 374 -57.62 -6.66 -0.22
C VAL A 374 -56.99 -6.44 1.16
N GLN A 375 -57.79 -6.17 2.20
CA GLN A 375 -57.29 -6.02 3.57
C GLN A 375 -56.74 -7.34 4.14
N GLU A 376 -57.42 -8.47 3.90
CA GLU A 376 -56.94 -9.80 4.33
C GLU A 376 -55.59 -10.15 3.68
N ARG A 377 -55.44 -9.90 2.38
CA ARG A 377 -54.21 -10.16 1.63
C ARG A 377 -53.08 -9.23 2.07
N ARG A 378 -53.37 -7.95 2.37
CA ARG A 378 -52.39 -7.02 2.96
C ARG A 378 -51.85 -7.52 4.30
N LYS A 379 -52.72 -7.99 5.21
CA LYS A 379 -52.28 -8.59 6.48
C LYS A 379 -51.40 -9.83 6.30
N LYS A 380 -51.63 -10.63 5.24
CA LYS A 380 -50.75 -11.77 4.89
C LYS A 380 -49.41 -11.30 4.35
N CYS A 381 -49.37 -10.24 3.53
CA CYS A 381 -48.12 -9.61 3.10
C CYS A 381 -47.28 -9.13 4.28
N GLU A 382 -47.88 -8.43 5.25
CA GLU A 382 -47.19 -7.94 6.46
C GLU A 382 -46.58 -9.09 7.30
N ARG A 383 -47.28 -10.23 7.39
CA ARG A 383 -46.74 -11.42 8.07
C ARG A 383 -45.53 -12.02 7.35
N ILE A 384 -45.58 -12.08 6.02
CA ILE A 384 -44.49 -12.63 5.19
C ILE A 384 -43.28 -11.69 5.18
N GLU A 385 -43.48 -10.37 5.17
CA GLU A 385 -42.40 -9.39 5.33
C GLU A 385 -41.67 -9.59 6.66
N LYS A 386 -42.40 -9.78 7.76
CA LYS A 386 -41.80 -10.07 9.07
C LYS A 386 -41.00 -11.38 9.08
N GLU A 387 -41.51 -12.42 8.43
CA GLU A 387 -40.80 -13.70 8.28
C GLU A 387 -39.52 -13.55 7.42
N GLN A 388 -39.55 -12.71 6.38
CA GLN A 388 -38.35 -12.38 5.59
C GLN A 388 -37.30 -11.65 6.44
N GLU A 389 -37.68 -10.69 7.28
CA GLU A 389 -36.75 -10.00 8.18
C GLU A 389 -36.10 -10.96 9.18
N ASP A 390 -36.85 -11.93 9.71
CA ASP A 390 -36.31 -12.92 10.65
C ASP A 390 -35.36 -13.91 9.97
N LEU A 391 -35.67 -14.35 8.74
CA LEU A 391 -34.79 -15.20 7.93
C LEU A 391 -33.51 -14.45 7.50
N GLU A 392 -33.59 -13.14 7.26
CA GLU A 392 -32.44 -12.30 6.93
C GLU A 392 -31.48 -12.17 8.15
N LYS A 393 -32.03 -11.99 9.36
CA LYS A 393 -31.24 -12.02 10.60
C LYS A 393 -30.62 -13.39 10.86
N GLU A 394 -31.31 -14.49 10.55
CA GLU A 394 -30.77 -15.85 10.65
C GLU A 394 -29.62 -16.07 9.66
N MET A 395 -29.76 -15.57 8.43
CA MET A 395 -28.70 -15.60 7.42
C MET A 395 -27.44 -14.85 7.87
N GLU A 396 -27.57 -13.67 8.49
CA GLU A 396 -26.43 -12.90 8.97
C GLU A 396 -25.67 -13.64 10.08
N LYS A 397 -26.38 -14.25 11.04
CA LYS A 397 -25.77 -15.06 12.11
C LYS A 397 -25.00 -16.27 11.56
N LEU A 398 -25.56 -16.96 10.56
CA LEU A 398 -24.89 -18.10 9.92
C LEU A 398 -23.65 -17.67 9.14
N LYS A 399 -23.69 -16.50 8.50
CA LYS A 399 -22.55 -15.90 7.80
C LYS A 399 -21.41 -15.54 8.76
N GLU A 400 -21.71 -14.87 9.88
CA GLU A 400 -20.71 -14.58 10.92
C GLU A 400 -20.07 -15.87 11.48
N LYS A 401 -20.89 -16.92 11.73
CA LYS A 401 -20.39 -18.23 12.17
C LYS A 401 -19.45 -18.85 11.13
N LYS A 402 -19.80 -18.78 9.84
CA LYS A 402 -18.98 -19.30 8.74
C LYS A 402 -17.63 -18.58 8.66
N GLU A 403 -17.63 -17.25 8.67
CA GLU A 403 -16.40 -16.45 8.60
C GLU A 403 -15.46 -16.71 9.79
N GLY A 404 -16.01 -16.99 10.97
CA GLY A 404 -15.24 -17.42 12.14
C GLY A 404 -14.54 -18.76 11.92
N LEU A 405 -15.29 -19.76 11.44
CA LEU A 405 -14.77 -21.10 11.16
C LEU A 405 -13.73 -21.12 10.02
N GLU A 406 -13.92 -20.30 8.98
CA GLU A 406 -12.97 -20.18 7.85
C GLU A 406 -11.63 -19.60 8.29
N ARG A 407 -11.64 -18.61 9.19
CA ARG A 407 -10.42 -18.05 9.80
C ARG A 407 -9.65 -19.12 10.58
N GLU A 408 -10.34 -19.88 11.42
CA GLU A 408 -9.71 -20.95 12.22
C GLU A 408 -9.16 -22.08 11.34
N SER A 409 -9.94 -22.53 10.35
CA SER A 409 -9.55 -23.55 9.38
C SER A 409 -8.31 -23.14 8.59
N SER A 410 -8.25 -21.88 8.14
CA SER A 410 -7.09 -21.34 7.41
C SER A 410 -5.81 -21.34 8.25
N LEU A 411 -5.91 -21.00 9.55
CA LEU A 411 -4.79 -21.00 10.47
C LEU A 411 -4.23 -22.42 10.66
N LYS A 412 -5.11 -23.41 10.91
CA LYS A 412 -4.74 -24.82 11.06
C LYS A 412 -4.13 -25.41 9.79
N ARG A 413 -4.69 -25.07 8.62
CA ARG A 413 -4.13 -25.46 7.31
C ARG A 413 -2.70 -24.95 7.12
N ASN A 414 -2.46 -23.69 7.42
CA ASN A 414 -1.14 -23.08 7.26
C ASN A 414 -0.11 -23.73 8.19
N GLN A 415 -0.49 -24.03 9.43
CA GLN A 415 0.37 -24.77 10.37
C GLN A 415 0.68 -26.19 9.86
N ALA A 416 -0.32 -26.93 9.38
CA ALA A 416 -0.12 -28.27 8.83
C ALA A 416 0.83 -28.26 7.62
N ILE A 417 0.67 -27.31 6.69
CA ILE A 417 1.55 -27.15 5.52
C ILE A 417 2.99 -26.84 5.94
N GLN A 418 3.18 -25.96 6.93
CA GLN A 418 4.51 -25.63 7.45
C GLN A 418 5.20 -26.86 8.04
N LEU A 419 4.52 -27.65 8.87
CA LEU A 419 5.07 -28.88 9.42
C LEU A 419 5.34 -29.93 8.33
N GLN A 420 4.46 -30.06 7.34
CA GLN A 420 4.64 -31.01 6.24
C GLN A 420 5.85 -30.66 5.37
N ASN A 421 6.10 -29.37 5.14
CA ASN A 421 7.30 -28.90 4.45
C ASN A 421 8.57 -29.19 5.26
N GLN A 422 8.52 -29.03 6.59
CA GLN A 422 9.63 -29.41 7.48
C GLN A 422 9.91 -30.91 7.42
N VAL A 423 8.87 -31.75 7.48
CA VAL A 423 8.98 -33.20 7.34
C VAL A 423 9.61 -33.56 6.00
N ARG A 424 9.14 -32.99 4.88
CA ARG A 424 9.70 -33.25 3.54
C ARG A 424 11.17 -32.85 3.45
N SER A 425 11.55 -31.73 4.07
CA SER A 425 12.96 -31.32 4.15
C SER A 425 13.80 -32.31 4.95
N MET A 426 13.26 -32.87 6.04
CA MET A 426 13.93 -33.89 6.85
C MET A 426 13.99 -35.26 6.15
N GLU A 427 12.98 -35.64 5.37
CA GLU A 427 13.00 -36.86 4.56
C GLU A 427 14.04 -36.79 3.44
N THR A 428 14.20 -35.62 2.84
CA THR A 428 15.25 -35.34 1.84
C THR A 428 16.66 -35.47 2.46
N GLN A 429 16.82 -35.15 3.76
CA GLN A 429 18.08 -35.34 4.50
C GLN A 429 18.48 -36.82 4.66
N ARG A 430 17.52 -37.75 4.69
CA ARG A 430 17.78 -39.19 4.89
C ARG A 430 18.55 -39.82 3.72
N GLY A 431 18.44 -39.23 2.51
CA GLY A 431 19.01 -39.81 1.28
C GLY A 431 20.49 -39.55 1.03
N ASN A 432 21.09 -38.49 1.58
CA ASN A 432 22.50 -38.17 1.30
C ASN A 432 23.14 -37.24 2.37
N HIS A 433 23.62 -37.81 3.49
CA HIS A 433 24.16 -37.07 4.65
C HIS A 433 25.24 -36.02 4.31
N LEU A 434 25.97 -36.20 3.21
CA LEU A 434 27.00 -35.26 2.76
C LEU A 434 26.44 -33.90 2.30
N THR A 435 25.16 -33.82 1.89
CA THR A 435 24.52 -32.56 1.50
C THR A 435 24.31 -31.60 2.68
N ALA A 436 24.35 -32.11 3.93
CA ALA A 436 24.28 -31.30 5.14
C ALA A 436 25.45 -30.31 5.28
N TYR A 437 26.57 -30.59 4.60
CA TYR A 437 27.76 -29.73 4.56
C TYR A 437 27.79 -28.82 3.31
N GLY A 438 26.81 -28.94 2.41
CA GLY A 438 26.66 -28.18 1.17
C GLY A 438 26.01 -29.02 0.06
N GLU A 439 25.12 -28.42 -0.74
CA GLU A 439 24.32 -29.13 -1.76
C GLU A 439 25.17 -29.95 -2.75
N ASN A 440 26.29 -29.38 -3.22
CA ASN A 440 27.23 -30.02 -4.14
C ASN A 440 28.44 -30.68 -3.44
N MET A 441 28.39 -30.89 -2.11
CA MET A 441 29.50 -31.47 -1.35
C MET A 441 29.97 -32.84 -1.86
N PRO A 442 29.07 -33.79 -2.24
CA PRO A 442 29.51 -35.06 -2.81
C PRO A 442 30.38 -34.90 -4.07
N LYS A 443 30.02 -33.95 -4.95
CA LYS A 443 30.76 -33.65 -6.18
C LYS A 443 32.13 -33.04 -5.88
N VAL A 444 32.21 -32.14 -4.89
CA VAL A 444 33.50 -31.57 -4.48
C VAL A 444 34.43 -32.61 -3.89
N LEU A 445 33.93 -33.52 -3.04
CA LEU A 445 34.75 -34.62 -2.53
C LEU A 445 35.25 -35.54 -3.64
N GLU A 446 34.44 -35.73 -4.69
CA GLU A 446 34.85 -36.49 -5.87
C GLU A 446 35.91 -35.75 -6.71
N GLU A 447 35.76 -34.45 -6.95
CA GLU A 447 36.75 -33.62 -7.65
C GLU A 447 38.08 -33.55 -6.88
N ILE A 448 38.04 -33.41 -5.56
CA ILE A 448 39.26 -33.43 -4.72
C ILE A 448 39.99 -34.77 -4.84
N ARG A 449 39.25 -35.89 -4.93
CA ARG A 449 39.84 -37.23 -5.11
C ARG A 449 40.44 -37.43 -6.50
N ARG A 450 39.85 -36.83 -7.53
CA ARG A 450 40.28 -36.92 -8.94
C ARG A 450 41.43 -35.97 -9.27
N GLU A 451 41.56 -34.86 -8.55
CA GLU A 451 42.63 -33.88 -8.75
C GLU A 451 43.99 -34.42 -8.24
N ASN A 452 45.01 -34.31 -9.09
CA ASN A 452 46.36 -34.82 -8.82
C ASN A 452 47.42 -33.72 -8.64
N ARG A 453 47.06 -32.44 -8.82
CA ARG A 453 47.98 -31.30 -8.71
C ARG A 453 48.27 -30.83 -7.27
N TRP A 454 47.91 -31.62 -6.26
CA TRP A 454 48.22 -31.32 -4.85
C TRP A 454 49.73 -31.43 -4.61
N GLN A 455 50.33 -30.41 -4.01
CA GLN A 455 51.78 -30.37 -3.78
C GLN A 455 52.23 -31.13 -2.55
N LYS A 456 51.43 -31.05 -1.48
CA LYS A 456 51.68 -31.76 -0.22
C LYS A 456 50.63 -32.85 -0.03
N ARG A 457 49.79 -32.70 0.99
CA ARG A 457 48.71 -33.63 1.31
C ARG A 457 47.41 -33.15 0.68
N ARG A 458 46.55 -34.11 0.31
CA ARG A 458 45.19 -33.83 -0.13
C ARG A 458 44.40 -33.09 0.97
N PRO A 459 43.50 -32.17 0.60
CA PRO A 459 42.64 -31.50 1.56
C PRO A 459 41.85 -32.47 2.44
N VAL A 460 41.80 -32.20 3.74
CA VAL A 460 41.02 -32.99 4.70
C VAL A 460 39.80 -32.20 5.14
N GLY A 461 38.61 -32.72 4.85
CA GLY A 461 37.33 -32.11 5.19
C GLY A 461 36.16 -32.76 4.42
N PRO A 462 34.92 -32.27 4.61
CA PRO A 462 34.53 -31.27 5.60
C PRO A 462 34.71 -31.83 7.03
N PHE A 463 35.12 -31.02 8.00
CA PHE A 463 35.48 -31.52 9.33
C PHE A 463 34.40 -32.38 10.00
N GLY A 464 33.12 -32.05 9.83
CA GLY A 464 32.01 -32.77 10.46
C GLY A 464 31.90 -34.24 10.05
N THR A 465 32.43 -34.68 8.90
CA THR A 465 32.45 -36.10 8.55
C THR A 465 33.43 -36.92 9.40
N PHE A 466 34.38 -36.24 10.04
CA PHE A 466 35.40 -36.82 10.93
C PHE A 466 35.05 -36.68 12.40
N VAL A 467 33.89 -36.12 12.74
CA VAL A 467 33.46 -35.86 14.12
C VAL A 467 32.14 -36.57 14.42
N GLN A 468 32.08 -37.22 15.58
CA GLN A 468 30.86 -37.87 16.09
C GLN A 468 30.55 -37.34 17.49
N LEU A 469 29.25 -37.17 17.78
CA LEU A 469 28.78 -36.66 19.07
C LEU A 469 28.48 -37.83 20.02
N LYS A 470 29.01 -37.77 21.25
CA LYS A 470 28.73 -38.78 22.29
C LYS A 470 27.45 -38.48 23.08
N TYR A 471 27.16 -37.21 23.31
CA TYR A 471 26.05 -36.76 24.17
C TYR A 471 25.01 -35.97 23.34
N SER A 472 23.90 -36.62 22.99
CA SER A 472 22.87 -36.08 22.09
C SER A 472 22.18 -34.82 22.63
N GLN A 473 22.09 -34.64 23.96
CA GLN A 473 21.48 -33.45 24.56
C GLN A 473 22.19 -32.13 24.19
N TYR A 474 23.45 -32.20 23.72
CA TYR A 474 24.23 -31.03 23.31
C TYR A 474 24.29 -30.82 21.80
N ALA A 475 23.56 -31.62 21.00
CA ALA A 475 23.64 -31.59 19.53
C ALA A 475 23.37 -30.18 18.96
N ASN A 476 22.23 -29.59 19.30
CA ASN A 476 21.82 -28.26 18.80
C ASN A 476 22.81 -27.15 19.18
N ILE A 477 23.42 -27.28 20.36
CA ILE A 477 24.38 -26.30 20.88
C ILE A 477 25.70 -26.42 20.16
N LEU A 478 26.23 -27.65 20.04
CA LEU A 478 27.50 -27.90 19.37
C LEU A 478 27.40 -27.64 17.85
N GLU A 479 26.24 -27.86 17.24
CA GLU A 479 25.93 -27.44 15.86
C GLU A 479 26.12 -25.94 15.65
N SER A 480 25.52 -25.14 16.54
CA SER A 480 25.56 -23.68 16.47
C SER A 480 26.94 -23.15 16.86
N TYR A 481 27.55 -23.75 17.88
CA TYR A 481 28.88 -23.40 18.37
C TYR A 481 29.99 -23.65 17.35
N LEU A 482 30.03 -24.86 16.78
CA LEU A 482 31.06 -25.24 15.81
C LEU A 482 30.75 -24.63 14.44
N GLY A 483 29.47 -24.39 14.15
CA GLY A 483 29.01 -23.53 13.07
C GLY A 483 29.67 -23.87 11.73
N LYS A 484 30.33 -22.89 11.11
CA LYS A 484 31.00 -23.08 9.80
C LYS A 484 32.23 -23.99 9.86
N THR A 485 32.82 -24.21 11.04
CA THR A 485 34.00 -25.10 11.18
C THR A 485 33.68 -26.53 10.79
N LEU A 486 32.46 -27.01 11.05
CA LEU A 486 32.05 -28.35 10.62
C LEU A 486 32.07 -28.53 9.10
N ASN A 487 31.96 -27.44 8.33
CA ASN A 487 32.02 -27.50 6.87
C ASN A 487 33.46 -27.30 6.35
N ALA A 488 34.41 -26.93 7.21
CA ALA A 488 35.73 -26.48 6.81
C ALA A 488 36.62 -27.61 6.28
N PHE A 489 37.60 -27.23 5.46
CA PHE A 489 38.70 -28.08 5.01
C PHE A 489 40.03 -27.54 5.52
N VAL A 490 41.01 -28.42 5.70
CA VAL A 490 42.40 -28.04 5.99
C VAL A 490 43.35 -28.51 4.88
N VAL A 491 44.32 -27.66 4.56
CA VAL A 491 45.42 -27.91 3.62
C VAL A 491 46.74 -27.46 4.22
N GLU A 492 47.86 -28.03 3.76
CA GLU A 492 49.19 -27.74 4.32
C GLU A 492 49.89 -26.52 3.71
N GLY A 493 49.43 -26.03 2.56
CA GLY A 493 50.11 -24.97 1.81
C GLY A 493 49.16 -23.99 1.13
N PHE A 494 49.67 -22.80 0.82
CA PHE A 494 48.89 -21.75 0.16
C PHE A 494 48.51 -22.10 -1.29
N GLN A 495 49.37 -22.85 -2.00
CA GLN A 495 49.10 -23.30 -3.37
C GLN A 495 47.96 -24.33 -3.40
N ASP A 496 47.97 -25.31 -2.48
CA ASP A 496 46.88 -26.26 -2.31
C ASP A 496 45.56 -25.56 -1.90
N LYS A 497 45.64 -24.49 -1.08
CA LYS A 497 44.47 -23.67 -0.78
C LYS A 497 43.86 -23.05 -2.04
N GLN A 498 44.69 -22.49 -2.93
CA GLN A 498 44.22 -21.85 -4.14
C GLN A 498 43.51 -22.87 -5.06
N LEU A 499 44.09 -24.06 -5.21
CA LEU A 499 43.51 -25.16 -5.98
C LEU A 499 42.17 -25.62 -5.39
N LEU A 500 42.08 -25.78 -4.07
CA LEU A 500 40.83 -26.14 -3.42
C LEU A 500 39.76 -25.05 -3.54
N ILE A 501 40.14 -23.77 -3.45
CA ILE A 501 39.22 -22.65 -3.65
C ILE A 501 38.68 -22.65 -5.08
N GLU A 502 39.49 -22.98 -6.09
CA GLU A 502 38.99 -23.13 -7.47
C GLU A 502 37.96 -24.24 -7.61
N ILE A 503 38.21 -25.42 -7.04
CA ILE A 503 37.27 -26.54 -7.03
C ILE A 503 35.95 -26.15 -6.34
N LEU A 504 36.05 -25.51 -5.18
CA LEU A 504 34.88 -25.00 -4.44
C LEU A 504 34.12 -23.95 -5.25
N LYS A 505 34.81 -23.06 -5.97
CA LYS A 505 34.20 -22.00 -6.78
C LYS A 505 33.47 -22.56 -8.00
N ARG A 506 34.02 -23.59 -8.67
CA ARG A 506 33.34 -24.30 -9.78
C ARG A 506 32.04 -24.96 -9.35
N ASN A 507 31.96 -25.41 -8.11
CA ASN A 507 30.80 -26.09 -7.54
C ASN A 507 29.85 -25.16 -6.75
N ASN A 508 30.02 -23.84 -6.85
CA ASN A 508 29.24 -22.82 -6.13
C ASN A 508 29.30 -22.91 -4.59
N MET A 509 30.44 -23.35 -4.05
CA MET A 509 30.67 -23.53 -2.61
C MET A 509 31.84 -22.70 -2.05
N SER A 510 32.08 -21.50 -2.60
CA SER A 510 33.16 -20.61 -2.14
C SER A 510 33.00 -20.08 -0.70
N TYR A 511 31.83 -20.24 -0.09
CA TYR A 511 31.57 -19.82 1.30
C TYR A 511 32.17 -20.78 2.34
N ILE A 512 32.67 -21.94 1.91
CA ILE A 512 33.24 -22.96 2.78
C ILE A 512 34.65 -22.54 3.25
N PRO A 513 34.94 -22.55 4.57
CA PRO A 513 36.25 -22.18 5.08
C PRO A 513 37.34 -23.17 4.66
N VAL A 514 38.48 -22.64 4.19
CA VAL A 514 39.70 -23.42 3.92
C VAL A 514 40.82 -22.91 4.84
N MET A 515 41.20 -23.75 5.79
CA MET A 515 42.27 -23.50 6.76
C MET A 515 43.61 -23.91 6.14
N VAL A 516 44.64 -23.09 6.34
CA VAL A 516 46.02 -23.44 5.97
C VAL A 516 46.80 -23.64 7.25
N ALA A 517 47.25 -24.86 7.51
CA ALA A 517 48.02 -25.20 8.69
C ALA A 517 49.00 -26.32 8.36
N PRO A 518 50.22 -26.32 8.93
CA PRO A 518 51.10 -27.48 8.83
C PRO A 518 50.44 -28.70 9.50
N TYR A 519 50.86 -29.90 9.09
CA TYR A 519 50.49 -31.13 9.79
C TYR A 519 51.26 -31.19 11.13
N ASP A 520 50.65 -30.61 12.16
CA ASP A 520 51.19 -30.55 13.52
C ASP A 520 50.23 -31.23 14.50
N LEU A 521 50.76 -32.20 15.26
CA LEU A 521 50.05 -32.96 16.27
C LEU A 521 50.52 -32.57 17.67
N PHE A 522 50.56 -31.26 17.94
CA PHE A 522 50.93 -30.71 19.24
C PHE A 522 50.13 -31.32 20.41
N GLU A 523 50.78 -31.38 21.56
CA GLU A 523 50.16 -31.79 22.82
C GLU A 523 49.27 -30.66 23.37
N TYR A 524 48.05 -31.02 23.78
CA TYR A 524 47.03 -30.08 24.28
C TYR A 524 46.57 -30.40 25.70
N ALA A 525 47.13 -31.43 26.35
CA ALA A 525 46.70 -31.93 27.66
C ALA A 525 46.80 -30.85 28.76
N GLU A 526 47.86 -30.02 28.74
CA GLU A 526 48.02 -28.91 29.70
C GLU A 526 46.94 -27.82 29.57
N GLY A 527 46.25 -27.77 28.41
CA GLY A 527 45.18 -26.83 28.11
C GLY A 527 43.78 -27.32 28.49
N GLU A 528 43.64 -28.55 28.99
CA GLU A 528 42.36 -29.08 29.45
C GLU A 528 42.08 -28.71 30.92
N PRO A 529 40.80 -28.50 31.29
CA PRO A 529 40.38 -28.40 32.68
C PRO A 529 40.33 -29.78 33.36
N ASP A 530 40.09 -29.79 34.67
CA ASP A 530 39.95 -31.02 35.48
C ASP A 530 38.98 -32.05 34.84
N GLU A 531 39.28 -33.34 35.00
CA GLU A 531 38.53 -34.47 34.41
C GLU A 531 37.05 -34.48 34.78
N GLN A 532 36.69 -33.93 35.95
CA GLN A 532 35.29 -33.83 36.39
C GLN A 532 34.40 -32.97 35.48
N TYR A 533 34.99 -32.08 34.65
CA TYR A 533 34.23 -31.19 33.79
C TYR A 533 34.06 -31.76 32.37
N LEU A 534 32.83 -31.79 31.87
CA LEU A 534 32.57 -32.18 30.49
C LEU A 534 32.92 -31.03 29.54
N THR A 535 33.94 -31.20 28.71
CA THR A 535 34.31 -30.24 27.66
C THR A 535 33.70 -30.62 26.31
N ALA A 536 33.60 -29.66 25.39
CA ALA A 536 33.21 -29.91 24.01
C ALA A 536 34.15 -30.92 23.34
N LEU A 537 35.45 -30.90 23.65
CA LEU A 537 36.41 -31.91 23.19
C LEU A 537 36.05 -33.31 23.68
N ARG A 538 35.75 -33.47 24.98
CA ARG A 538 35.40 -34.77 25.59
C ARG A 538 34.06 -35.31 25.10
N ALA A 539 33.13 -34.41 24.78
CA ALA A 539 31.82 -34.73 24.23
C ALA A 539 31.84 -35.19 22.76
N LEU A 540 32.96 -35.02 22.06
CA LEU A 540 33.14 -35.38 20.66
C LEU A 540 34.14 -36.56 20.51
N THR A 541 33.94 -37.37 19.48
CA THR A 541 34.86 -38.41 19.02
C THR A 541 35.39 -38.03 17.65
N PHE A 542 36.70 -38.10 17.45
CA PHE A 542 37.36 -37.71 16.20
C PHE A 542 37.94 -38.92 15.47
N LYS A 543 37.68 -39.02 14.17
CA LYS A 543 38.27 -40.03 13.28
C LYS A 543 39.64 -39.61 12.72
N ASP A 544 39.90 -38.30 12.70
CA ASP A 544 41.14 -37.72 12.21
C ASP A 544 41.75 -36.79 13.27
N GLU A 545 42.97 -37.08 13.68
CA GLU A 545 43.66 -36.36 14.76
C GLU A 545 44.09 -34.94 14.33
N TRP A 546 44.28 -34.68 13.04
CA TRP A 546 44.61 -33.35 12.54
C TRP A 546 43.39 -32.43 12.56
N VAL A 547 42.22 -32.94 12.13
CA VAL A 547 40.92 -32.24 12.29
C VAL A 547 40.68 -31.87 13.75
N LYS A 548 40.97 -32.80 14.68
CA LYS A 548 40.88 -32.54 16.13
C LYS A 548 41.77 -31.37 16.57
N ARG A 549 43.05 -31.32 16.17
CA ARG A 549 43.96 -30.21 16.51
C ARG A 549 43.50 -28.90 15.88
N GLN A 550 42.99 -28.94 14.64
CA GLN A 550 42.44 -27.75 14.00
C GLN A 550 41.19 -27.24 14.71
N MET A 551 40.31 -28.11 15.22
CA MET A 551 39.15 -27.69 16.00
C MET A 551 39.52 -27.20 17.41
N ILE A 552 40.58 -27.72 18.01
CA ILE A 552 41.19 -27.15 19.23
C ILE A 552 41.71 -25.73 18.96
N ILE A 553 42.43 -25.51 17.85
CA ILE A 553 42.93 -24.17 17.50
C ILE A 553 41.77 -23.21 17.19
N ALA A 554 40.87 -23.61 16.29
CA ALA A 554 39.85 -22.74 15.72
C ALA A 554 38.70 -22.47 16.69
N ASN A 555 38.27 -23.49 17.44
CA ASN A 555 37.11 -23.41 18.29
C ASN A 555 37.43 -23.54 19.78
N LYS A 556 38.65 -23.87 20.23
CA LYS A 556 38.96 -24.00 21.67
C LYS A 556 38.08 -25.01 22.39
N ILE A 557 37.79 -26.13 21.73
CA ILE A 557 36.89 -27.18 22.22
C ILE A 557 37.40 -27.84 23.52
N GLU A 558 38.70 -27.82 23.77
CA GLU A 558 39.38 -28.32 24.97
C GLU A 558 39.08 -27.51 26.23
N SER A 559 38.80 -26.21 26.07
CA SER A 559 38.55 -25.27 27.17
C SER A 559 37.10 -24.76 27.22
N THR A 560 36.19 -25.44 26.52
CA THR A 560 34.76 -25.11 26.44
C THR A 560 33.93 -26.13 27.20
N LEU A 561 33.24 -25.74 28.27
CA LEU A 561 32.41 -26.62 29.09
C LEU A 561 30.99 -26.80 28.54
N LEU A 562 30.39 -27.94 28.87
CA LEU A 562 28.99 -28.28 28.63
C LEU A 562 28.34 -28.65 29.95
N MET A 563 27.21 -28.00 30.28
CA MET A 563 26.47 -28.23 31.52
C MET A 563 24.96 -28.31 31.24
N GLU A 564 24.19 -28.91 32.14
CA GLU A 564 22.73 -28.98 31.97
C GLU A 564 22.06 -27.75 32.59
N ASN A 565 22.40 -27.46 33.84
CA ASN A 565 21.78 -26.38 34.60
C ASN A 565 22.51 -25.05 34.38
N ARG A 566 21.73 -24.03 33.99
CA ARG A 566 22.23 -22.66 33.79
C ARG A 566 22.73 -22.01 35.07
N GLU A 567 22.05 -22.22 36.19
CA GLU A 567 22.43 -21.57 37.45
C GLU A 567 23.78 -22.08 37.96
N GLU A 568 24.03 -23.38 37.78
CA GLU A 568 25.31 -24.00 38.12
C GLU A 568 26.42 -23.54 37.18
N ALA A 569 26.15 -23.41 35.88
CA ALA A 569 27.08 -22.85 34.92
C ALA A 569 27.45 -21.40 35.27
N ASP A 570 26.48 -20.57 35.65
CA ASP A 570 26.71 -19.19 36.09
C ASP A 570 27.52 -19.15 37.41
N ARG A 571 27.31 -20.07 38.36
CA ARG A 571 28.13 -20.16 39.59
C ARG A 571 29.55 -20.62 39.30
N LEU A 572 29.72 -21.64 38.47
CA LEU A 572 31.03 -22.19 38.12
C LEU A 572 31.88 -21.17 37.38
N MET A 573 31.31 -20.49 36.38
CA MET A 573 32.04 -19.50 35.58
C MET A 573 32.41 -18.24 36.37
N ARG A 574 31.73 -17.92 37.50
CA ARG A 574 32.14 -16.85 38.42
C ARG A 574 33.48 -17.13 39.07
N ASN A 575 33.71 -18.40 39.41
CA ASN A 575 34.91 -18.86 40.11
C ASN A 575 36.11 -19.00 39.16
N ARG A 576 35.93 -18.81 37.84
CA ARG A 576 36.96 -18.89 36.80
C ARG A 576 37.87 -20.13 36.95
N PRO A 577 37.32 -21.34 36.76
CA PRO A 577 38.09 -22.57 36.81
C PRO A 577 39.27 -22.52 35.83
N ARG A 578 40.39 -23.14 36.23
CA ARG A 578 41.61 -23.21 35.41
C ARG A 578 41.28 -23.85 34.06
N ASN A 579 41.84 -23.30 32.98
CA ASN A 579 41.71 -23.80 31.61
C ASN A 579 40.26 -23.86 31.06
N VAL A 580 39.38 -22.99 31.56
CA VAL A 580 38.01 -22.84 31.04
C VAL A 580 37.81 -21.44 30.48
N GLU A 581 37.49 -21.35 29.19
CA GLU A 581 37.21 -20.07 28.52
C GLU A 581 35.70 -19.79 28.38
N LEU A 582 34.89 -20.83 28.24
CA LEU A 582 33.47 -20.71 27.91
C LEU A 582 32.66 -21.88 28.46
N CYS A 583 31.38 -21.68 28.75
CA CYS A 583 30.44 -22.75 29.07
C CYS A 583 29.16 -22.62 28.24
N PHE A 584 28.59 -23.74 27.80
CA PHE A 584 27.25 -23.80 27.22
C PHE A 584 26.32 -24.70 28.03
N THR A 585 25.05 -24.30 28.11
CA THR A 585 24.01 -25.08 28.78
C THR A 585 23.19 -25.87 27.77
N SER A 586 22.67 -27.05 28.14
CA SER A 586 21.75 -27.87 27.31
C SER A 586 20.49 -27.12 26.87
N SER A 587 20.09 -26.09 27.62
CA SER A 587 18.99 -25.17 27.30
C SER A 587 19.32 -24.08 26.26
N GLY A 588 20.51 -24.11 25.65
CA GLY A 588 20.89 -23.18 24.58
C GLY A 588 21.44 -21.84 25.05
N HIS A 589 22.02 -21.76 26.25
CA HIS A 589 22.66 -20.54 26.75
C HIS A 589 24.17 -20.64 26.70
N LYS A 590 24.82 -19.54 26.30
CA LYS A 590 26.26 -19.34 26.39
C LYS A 590 26.56 -18.55 27.66
N VAL A 591 27.38 -19.10 28.55
CA VAL A 591 27.72 -18.54 29.85
C VAL A 591 29.21 -18.22 29.92
N GLY A 592 29.56 -16.94 30.13
CA GLY A 592 30.93 -16.48 30.33
C GLY A 592 31.67 -16.06 29.05
N GLY A 593 32.91 -15.60 29.21
CA GLY A 593 33.79 -15.20 28.10
C GLY A 593 34.94 -14.27 28.53
N LYS A 594 35.91 -14.06 27.62
CA LYS A 594 37.15 -13.30 27.87
C LYS A 594 36.95 -11.84 28.33
N LYS A 595 35.79 -11.22 28.07
CA LYS A 595 35.48 -9.81 28.40
C LYS A 595 34.54 -9.62 29.59
N GLY A 596 34.24 -10.68 30.35
CA GLY A 596 33.37 -10.62 31.54
C GLY A 596 32.26 -11.66 31.52
N MET A 597 31.50 -11.74 32.62
CA MET A 597 30.32 -12.61 32.69
C MET A 597 29.18 -12.02 31.87
N LYS A 598 28.83 -12.69 30.78
CA LYS A 598 27.66 -12.40 29.97
C LYS A 598 26.97 -13.73 29.64
N THR A 599 25.65 -13.74 29.79
CA THR A 599 24.82 -14.89 29.43
C THR A 599 24.03 -14.50 28.19
N ASP A 600 24.32 -15.16 27.08
CA ASP A 600 23.68 -14.92 25.79
C ASP A 600 22.90 -16.16 25.36
N THR A 601 21.70 -15.98 24.80
CA THR A 601 20.95 -17.08 24.19
C THR A 601 21.56 -17.41 22.83
N LEU A 602 21.90 -18.68 22.62
CA LEU A 602 22.46 -19.15 21.36
C LEU A 602 21.32 -19.43 20.38
N GLU A 603 21.38 -18.82 19.20
CA GLU A 603 20.43 -19.17 18.14
C GLU A 603 20.66 -20.62 17.68
N PRO A 604 19.62 -21.44 17.60
CA PRO A 604 19.76 -22.80 17.09
C PRO A 604 20.19 -22.78 15.63
N TYR A 605 21.07 -23.70 15.26
CA TYR A 605 21.51 -23.85 13.87
C TYR A 605 20.29 -24.19 12.98
N ARG A 606 20.04 -23.36 11.96
CA ARG A 606 18.88 -23.46 11.07
C ARG A 606 19.13 -24.31 9.82
N GLY A 607 20.36 -24.79 9.63
CA GLY A 607 20.72 -25.66 8.50
C GLY A 607 20.42 -27.13 8.78
N LEU A 608 20.71 -27.98 7.81
CA LEU A 608 20.52 -29.43 7.93
C LEU A 608 21.40 -29.97 9.09
N PRO A 609 20.84 -30.67 10.08
CA PRO A 609 21.62 -31.24 11.18
C PRO A 609 22.76 -32.13 10.67
N ARG A 610 23.97 -31.80 11.08
CA ARG A 610 25.24 -32.48 10.77
C ARG A 610 25.61 -33.49 11.86
N PHE A 611 25.23 -33.27 13.12
CA PHE A 611 25.37 -34.27 14.18
C PHE A 611 24.20 -35.25 14.19
N HIS A 612 24.54 -36.53 14.12
CA HIS A 612 23.57 -37.63 14.12
C HIS A 612 22.73 -37.58 15.41
N THR A 613 21.46 -37.22 15.27
CA THR A 613 20.39 -37.63 16.17
C THR A 613 19.36 -38.32 15.30
N ASP A 614 18.64 -39.30 15.82
CA ASP A 614 17.72 -40.18 15.08
C ASP A 614 16.64 -39.38 14.32
N ILE A 615 16.98 -38.95 13.10
CA ILE A 615 16.13 -38.15 12.20
C ILE A 615 14.80 -38.89 11.98
N GLY A 616 14.80 -40.22 12.04
CA GLY A 616 13.61 -41.05 11.93
C GLY A 616 12.58 -40.76 13.02
N LYS A 617 13.01 -40.65 14.29
CA LYS A 617 12.11 -40.37 15.41
C LYS A 617 11.53 -38.96 15.35
N GLN A 618 12.33 -37.96 15.00
CA GLN A 618 11.87 -36.57 14.86
C GLN A 618 10.91 -36.39 13.67
N ILE A 619 11.18 -37.07 12.55
CA ILE A 619 10.26 -37.12 11.41
C ILE A 619 8.90 -37.70 11.84
N GLN A 620 8.92 -38.77 12.64
CA GLN A 620 7.70 -39.43 13.10
C GLN A 620 6.85 -38.52 14.00
N GLU A 621 7.47 -37.89 15.01
CA GLU A 621 6.79 -36.94 15.90
C GLU A 621 6.17 -35.76 15.12
N LYS A 622 6.91 -35.20 14.16
CA LYS A 622 6.43 -34.10 13.32
C LYS A 622 5.35 -34.52 12.33
N LYS A 623 5.36 -35.78 11.86
CA LYS A 623 4.29 -36.36 11.05
C LYS A 623 2.99 -36.52 11.85
N GLU A 624 3.08 -36.96 13.10
CA GLU A 624 1.93 -37.10 13.99
C GLU A 624 1.31 -35.73 14.31
N GLU A 625 2.14 -34.71 14.60
CA GLU A 625 1.69 -33.34 14.82
C GLU A 625 1.00 -32.74 13.58
N ALA A 626 1.57 -32.97 12.38
CA ALA A 626 0.96 -32.55 11.12
C ALA A 626 -0.36 -33.28 10.83
N ALA A 627 -0.45 -34.57 11.16
CA ALA A 627 -1.67 -35.36 10.99
C ALA A 627 -2.78 -34.88 11.91
N GLN A 628 -2.46 -34.54 13.17
CA GLN A 628 -3.41 -34.00 14.13
C GLN A 628 -3.98 -32.65 13.68
N LEU A 629 -3.12 -31.71 13.24
CA LEU A 629 -3.57 -30.42 12.71
C LEU A 629 -4.41 -30.57 11.43
N ARG A 630 -4.10 -31.56 10.61
CA ARG A 630 -4.89 -31.87 9.41
C ARG A 630 -6.26 -32.42 9.75
N LYS A 631 -6.36 -33.27 10.78
CA LYS A 631 -7.65 -33.77 11.30
C LYS A 631 -8.53 -32.63 11.80
N GLU A 632 -7.97 -31.72 12.59
CA GLU A 632 -8.68 -30.52 13.08
C GLU A 632 -9.16 -29.62 11.92
N TYR A 633 -8.31 -29.43 10.90
CA TYR A 633 -8.69 -28.73 9.67
C TYR A 633 -9.85 -29.41 8.93
N ASP A 634 -9.83 -30.75 8.82
CA ASP A 634 -10.88 -31.51 8.14
C ASP A 634 -12.21 -31.43 8.91
N GLU A 635 -12.17 -31.46 10.25
CA GLU A 635 -13.35 -31.28 11.12
C GLU A 635 -13.97 -29.88 10.97
N LEU A 636 -13.15 -28.82 10.99
CA LEU A 636 -13.60 -27.44 10.75
C LEU A 636 -14.17 -27.27 9.33
N THR A 637 -13.54 -27.89 8.33
CA THR A 637 -14.03 -27.87 6.94
C THR A 637 -15.37 -28.58 6.80
N ALA A 638 -15.59 -29.67 7.54
CA ALA A 638 -16.89 -30.35 7.58
C ALA A 638 -17.97 -29.49 8.26
N GLU A 639 -17.63 -28.74 9.31
CA GLU A 639 -18.55 -27.78 9.94
C GLU A 639 -18.90 -26.60 9.01
N ILE A 640 -17.92 -26.06 8.28
CA ILE A 640 -18.16 -25.02 7.26
C ILE A 640 -19.16 -25.52 6.22
N LYS A 641 -19.00 -26.75 5.71
CA LYS A 641 -19.95 -27.36 4.77
C LYS A 641 -21.35 -27.50 5.35
N ARG A 642 -21.48 -27.83 6.64
CA ARG A 642 -22.78 -27.90 7.33
C ARG A 642 -23.45 -26.54 7.41
N VAL A 643 -22.68 -25.48 7.72
CA VAL A 643 -23.19 -24.10 7.73
C VAL A 643 -23.60 -23.66 6.32
N ASP A 644 -22.84 -24.02 5.28
CA ASP A 644 -23.21 -23.73 3.89
C ASP A 644 -24.54 -24.38 3.47
N ILE A 645 -24.78 -25.61 3.90
CA ILE A 645 -26.06 -26.30 3.66
C ILE A 645 -27.20 -25.54 4.36
N LEU A 646 -27.03 -25.17 5.63
CA LEU A 646 -28.04 -24.41 6.40
C LEU A 646 -28.30 -23.04 5.77
N MET A 647 -27.27 -22.32 5.33
CA MET A 647 -27.42 -21.05 4.61
C MET A 647 -28.19 -21.25 3.30
N GLY A 648 -27.96 -22.36 2.59
CA GLY A 648 -28.73 -22.74 1.41
C GLY A 648 -30.21 -22.97 1.70
N GLU A 649 -30.53 -23.64 2.82
CA GLU A 649 -31.91 -23.88 3.26
C GLU A 649 -32.63 -22.59 3.65
N VAL A 650 -31.99 -21.71 4.42
CA VAL A 650 -32.55 -20.41 4.82
C VAL A 650 -32.74 -19.51 3.60
N ARG A 651 -31.78 -19.48 2.67
CA ARG A 651 -31.90 -18.74 1.40
C ARG A 651 -33.07 -19.24 0.55
N LYS A 652 -33.31 -20.56 0.51
CA LYS A 652 -34.46 -21.14 -0.19
C LYS A 652 -35.78 -20.68 0.45
N ARG A 653 -35.90 -20.76 1.78
CA ARG A 653 -37.09 -20.26 2.50
C ARG A 653 -37.33 -18.77 2.26
N TYR A 654 -36.28 -17.96 2.29
CA TYR A 654 -36.37 -16.53 1.99
C TYR A 654 -36.91 -16.28 0.57
N HIS A 655 -36.41 -17.03 -0.42
CA HIS A 655 -36.89 -16.93 -1.80
C HIS A 655 -38.34 -17.38 -1.95
N ASP A 656 -38.74 -18.47 -1.27
CA ASP A 656 -40.12 -18.96 -1.25
C ASP A 656 -41.07 -17.90 -0.64
N CYS A 657 -40.70 -17.31 0.50
CA CYS A 657 -41.43 -16.19 1.11
C CYS A 657 -41.52 -14.98 0.16
N ARG A 658 -40.44 -14.64 -0.54
CA ARG A 658 -40.42 -13.53 -1.49
C ARG A 658 -41.28 -13.77 -2.72
N SER A 659 -41.32 -15.00 -3.21
CA SER A 659 -42.23 -15.42 -4.27
C SER A 659 -43.69 -15.29 -3.83
N GLN A 660 -44.04 -15.79 -2.65
CA GLN A 660 -45.39 -15.67 -2.09
C GLN A 660 -45.82 -14.21 -1.89
N TYR A 661 -44.93 -13.36 -1.39
CA TYR A 661 -45.17 -11.93 -1.26
C TYR A 661 -45.50 -11.27 -2.60
N ASN A 662 -44.71 -11.54 -3.64
CA ASN A 662 -44.93 -10.99 -4.98
C ASN A 662 -46.24 -11.46 -5.60
N ILE A 663 -46.63 -12.73 -5.37
CA ILE A 663 -47.92 -13.27 -5.80
C ILE A 663 -49.07 -12.50 -5.12
N LEU A 664 -49.00 -12.33 -3.80
CA LEU A 664 -50.02 -11.60 -3.04
C LEU A 664 -50.11 -10.12 -3.46
N GLN A 665 -48.99 -9.46 -3.74
CA GLN A 665 -48.97 -8.08 -4.25
C GLN A 665 -49.63 -7.96 -5.63
N LYS A 666 -49.38 -8.90 -6.54
CA LYS A 666 -50.06 -8.96 -7.84
C LYS A 666 -51.56 -9.19 -7.69
N GLU A 667 -51.98 -10.07 -6.79
CA GLU A 667 -53.40 -10.29 -6.50
C GLU A 667 -54.07 -9.04 -5.91
N ILE A 668 -53.40 -8.31 -5.02
CA ILE A 668 -53.88 -7.03 -4.49
C ILE A 668 -54.03 -6.00 -5.62
N GLY A 669 -53.07 -5.91 -6.54
CA GLY A 669 -53.14 -5.05 -7.72
C GLY A 669 -54.32 -5.40 -8.64
N ASN A 670 -54.50 -6.69 -8.95
CA ASN A 670 -55.62 -7.17 -9.76
C ASN A 670 -56.98 -6.90 -9.11
N LEU A 671 -57.09 -7.08 -7.80
CA LEU A 671 -58.31 -6.78 -7.05
C LEU A 671 -58.63 -5.28 -7.07
N LYS A 672 -57.62 -4.41 -6.95
CA LYS A 672 -57.79 -2.95 -7.04
C LYS A 672 -58.25 -2.50 -8.43
N ASN A 673 -57.63 -3.01 -9.49
CA ASN A 673 -58.04 -2.69 -10.87
C ASN A 673 -59.47 -3.16 -11.17
N ARG A 674 -59.90 -4.30 -10.62
CA ARG A 674 -61.28 -4.79 -10.74
C ARG A 674 -62.29 -3.93 -9.97
N ILE A 675 -61.90 -3.37 -8.81
CA ILE A 675 -62.71 -2.42 -8.07
C ILE A 675 -62.92 -1.15 -8.91
N GLU A 676 -61.87 -0.66 -9.56
CA GLU A 676 -61.90 0.54 -10.42
C GLU A 676 -62.80 0.34 -11.65
N LEU A 677 -62.64 -0.78 -12.38
CA LEU A 677 -63.50 -1.13 -13.52
C LEU A 677 -64.99 -1.26 -13.14
N LYS A 678 -65.29 -1.77 -11.95
CA LYS A 678 -66.67 -1.88 -11.44
C LYS A 678 -67.26 -0.54 -11.01
N GLN A 679 -66.42 0.43 -10.67
CA GLN A 679 -66.82 1.81 -10.36
C GLN A 679 -67.07 2.63 -11.64
N ASP A 680 -66.40 2.30 -12.75
CA ASP A 680 -66.58 2.96 -14.06
C ASP A 680 -67.84 2.49 -14.82
N GLU A 681 -68.33 1.27 -14.60
CA GLU A 681 -69.60 0.73 -15.15
C GLU A 681 -70.87 1.54 -14.76
N LEU A 682 -70.75 2.63 -13.99
CA LEU A 682 -71.85 3.41 -13.42
C LEU A 682 -72.27 4.64 -14.26
N LYS A 683 -71.67 4.90 -15.43
CA LYS A 683 -71.72 6.23 -16.09
C LYS A 683 -72.28 6.38 -17.52
N GLU A 684 -72.65 5.36 -18.27
CA GLU A 684 -73.21 5.60 -19.62
C GLU A 684 -74.34 4.62 -19.98
N ASP A 685 -75.47 5.18 -20.46
CA ASP A 685 -76.51 4.50 -21.26
C ASP A 685 -77.37 5.56 -21.98
N GLU A 686 -77.51 5.50 -23.31
CA GLU A 686 -78.77 5.60 -24.11
C GLU A 686 -78.56 5.59 -25.67
N PRO A 687 -79.59 5.34 -26.54
CA PRO A 687 -79.58 4.28 -27.57
C PRO A 687 -79.88 4.73 -29.04
N VAL A 688 -80.02 3.76 -29.97
CA VAL A 688 -80.29 3.95 -31.43
C VAL A 688 -81.55 3.19 -31.91
N ASP A 689 -82.24 3.82 -32.86
CA ASP A 689 -83.57 3.56 -33.47
C ASP A 689 -83.60 2.48 -34.59
N LEU A 690 -84.76 1.83 -34.82
CA LEU A 690 -84.98 0.67 -35.72
C LEU A 690 -86.33 0.77 -36.46
N GLN A 691 -86.35 1.42 -37.63
CA GLN A 691 -87.56 1.70 -38.43
C GLN A 691 -87.66 0.94 -39.78
N MET A 692 -86.93 -0.16 -40.00
CA MET A 692 -86.78 -0.76 -41.35
C MET A 692 -87.65 -2.02 -41.63
N TYR A 693 -88.30 -2.62 -40.63
CA TYR A 693 -88.89 -3.96 -40.76
C TYR A 693 -90.39 -4.02 -41.06
N GLU A 694 -91.13 -2.90 -41.00
CA GLU A 694 -92.59 -2.89 -41.21
C GLU A 694 -93.03 -2.74 -42.68
N GLU A 695 -92.16 -2.30 -43.59
CA GLU A 695 -92.55 -1.90 -44.95
C GLU A 695 -92.58 -3.07 -45.96
N ASP A 696 -91.84 -4.15 -45.72
CA ASP A 696 -91.67 -5.25 -46.68
C ASP A 696 -92.80 -6.29 -46.68
N ILE A 697 -93.62 -6.35 -45.63
CA ILE A 697 -94.69 -7.35 -45.50
C ILE A 697 -95.92 -6.97 -46.36
N ARG A 698 -96.16 -5.68 -46.64
CA ARG A 698 -97.35 -5.22 -47.40
C ARG A 698 -97.30 -5.50 -48.91
N LYS A 699 -96.11 -5.52 -49.53
CA LYS A 699 -95.98 -5.62 -51.01
C LYS A 699 -96.22 -7.02 -51.57
N CYS A 700 -96.16 -8.07 -50.75
CA CYS A 700 -96.26 -9.45 -51.23
C CYS A 700 -97.70 -9.92 -51.53
N ASP A 701 -98.72 -9.31 -50.92
CA ASP A 701 -100.12 -9.80 -50.99
C ASP A 701 -100.91 -9.33 -52.22
N GLU A 702 -100.43 -8.33 -52.98
CA GLU A 702 -101.15 -7.73 -54.11
C GLU A 702 -100.91 -8.45 -55.45
N THR A 703 -99.71 -9.02 -55.64
CA THR A 703 -99.25 -9.65 -56.89
C THR A 703 -99.90 -11.01 -57.22
N ILE A 704 -100.47 -11.70 -56.24
CA ILE A 704 -100.98 -13.08 -56.43
C ILE A 704 -102.35 -13.12 -57.15
N ARG A 705 -103.13 -12.03 -57.15
CA ARG A 705 -104.49 -12.03 -57.76
C ARG A 705 -104.51 -11.89 -59.28
N ASN A 706 -103.49 -11.29 -59.91
CA ASN A 706 -103.51 -10.97 -61.35
C ASN A 706 -103.17 -12.16 -62.27
N TYR A 707 -102.51 -13.21 -61.79
CA TYR A 707 -102.06 -14.33 -62.64
C TYR A 707 -103.15 -15.34 -63.04
N ALA A 708 -104.31 -15.35 -62.36
CA ALA A 708 -105.34 -16.38 -62.58
C ALA A 708 -106.24 -16.15 -63.83
N GLN A 709 -106.27 -14.95 -64.42
CA GLN A 709 -107.19 -14.60 -65.51
C GLN A 709 -106.63 -14.82 -66.94
N GLN A 710 -105.31 -14.85 -67.13
CA GLN A 710 -104.67 -14.92 -68.46
C GLN A 710 -104.55 -16.35 -69.06
N PHE A 711 -104.70 -17.40 -68.24
CA PHE A 711 -104.42 -18.79 -68.62
C PHE A 711 -105.47 -19.41 -69.59
N LYS A 712 -106.69 -18.88 -69.66
CA LYS A 712 -107.83 -19.54 -70.33
C LYS A 712 -107.96 -19.24 -71.84
N GLY A 713 -107.24 -18.25 -72.38
CA GLY A 713 -107.38 -17.79 -73.77
C GLY A 713 -106.40 -18.40 -74.79
N ILE A 714 -105.26 -18.92 -74.34
CA ILE A 714 -104.12 -19.28 -75.21
C ILE A 714 -104.25 -20.70 -75.78
N VAL A 715 -105.03 -21.58 -75.16
CA VAL A 715 -105.13 -23.01 -75.53
C VAL A 715 -105.88 -23.25 -76.86
N GLY A 716 -106.79 -22.37 -77.28
CA GLY A 716 -107.64 -22.59 -78.46
C GLY A 716 -107.03 -22.25 -79.83
N GLN A 717 -105.91 -21.51 -79.90
CA GLN A 717 -105.32 -21.04 -81.17
C GLN A 717 -104.20 -21.96 -81.71
N LYS A 718 -103.68 -22.87 -80.87
CA LYS A 718 -102.53 -23.73 -81.16
C LYS A 718 -102.80 -24.86 -82.16
N GLU A 719 -104.03 -25.38 -82.21
CA GLU A 719 -104.35 -26.60 -82.98
C GLU A 719 -104.41 -26.40 -84.50
N LYS A 720 -104.64 -25.17 -85.00
CA LYS A 720 -104.71 -24.90 -86.46
C LYS A 720 -103.35 -24.84 -87.16
N VAL A 721 -102.32 -24.33 -86.50
CA VAL A 721 -100.97 -24.10 -87.08
C VAL A 721 -100.19 -25.41 -87.28
N HIS A 722 -100.57 -26.48 -86.56
CA HIS A 722 -99.86 -27.77 -86.58
C HIS A 722 -100.06 -28.56 -87.89
N SER A 723 -101.13 -28.30 -88.63
CA SER A 723 -101.48 -29.01 -89.86
C SER A 723 -100.63 -28.56 -91.07
N GLU A 724 -100.25 -27.29 -91.15
CA GLU A 724 -99.57 -26.68 -92.31
C GLU A 724 -98.06 -26.99 -92.35
N LEU A 725 -97.44 -27.23 -91.19
CA LEU A 725 -96.00 -27.54 -91.07
C LEU A 725 -95.62 -28.91 -91.70
N LYS A 726 -96.58 -29.83 -91.82
CA LYS A 726 -96.32 -31.23 -92.20
C LYS A 726 -96.05 -31.41 -93.70
N GLU A 727 -96.56 -30.53 -94.56
CA GLU A 727 -96.38 -30.58 -96.02
C GLU A 727 -95.05 -29.96 -96.46
N VAL A 728 -94.57 -28.89 -95.80
CA VAL A 728 -93.29 -28.22 -96.09
C VAL A 728 -92.08 -29.13 -95.82
N MET A 729 -92.17 -30.01 -94.82
CA MET A 729 -91.10 -30.96 -94.47
C MET A 729 -90.82 -32.03 -95.53
N LYS A 730 -91.79 -32.34 -96.41
CA LYS A 730 -91.62 -33.38 -97.44
C LYS A 730 -90.74 -32.92 -98.61
N LYS A 731 -90.74 -31.62 -98.93
CA LYS A 731 -89.99 -31.04 -100.07
C LYS A 731 -88.50 -30.78 -99.75
N ILE A 732 -88.17 -30.49 -98.48
CA ILE A 732 -86.78 -30.25 -98.02
C ILE A 732 -85.93 -31.53 -98.08
N ARG A 733 -86.54 -32.70 -97.83
CA ARG A 733 -85.85 -34.00 -97.72
C ARG A 733 -85.18 -34.48 -99.00
N VAL A 734 -85.62 -33.99 -100.16
CA VAL A 734 -85.07 -34.37 -101.48
C VAL A 734 -83.82 -33.54 -101.83
N ILE A 735 -83.74 -32.31 -101.33
CA ILE A 735 -82.58 -31.41 -101.52
C ILE A 735 -81.41 -31.83 -100.61
N GLU A 736 -81.70 -32.31 -99.38
CA GLU A 736 -80.69 -32.80 -98.42
C GLU A 736 -79.86 -33.99 -98.92
N GLN A 737 -80.41 -34.82 -99.83
CA GLN A 737 -79.66 -35.96 -100.38
C GLN A 737 -78.57 -35.57 -101.38
N ARG A 738 -78.65 -34.39 -102.00
CA ARG A 738 -77.65 -33.91 -102.99
C ARG A 738 -76.52 -33.09 -102.37
N GLU A 739 -76.75 -32.39 -101.26
CA GLU A 739 -75.71 -31.67 -100.49
C GLU A 739 -74.69 -32.61 -99.81
N ASN A 740 -75.14 -33.78 -99.35
CA ASN A 740 -74.29 -34.76 -98.63
C ASN A 740 -73.04 -35.20 -99.43
N ALA A 741 -73.08 -35.14 -100.76
CA ALA A 741 -71.93 -35.48 -101.62
C ALA A 741 -70.85 -34.39 -101.64
N LYS A 742 -71.21 -33.10 -101.56
CA LYS A 742 -70.25 -31.97 -101.41
C LYS A 742 -69.66 -31.91 -100.00
N GLU A 743 -70.43 -32.33 -98.99
CA GLU A 743 -70.03 -32.29 -97.58
C GLU A 743 -68.90 -33.28 -97.23
N SER A 744 -68.77 -34.39 -97.97
CA SER A 744 -67.68 -35.36 -97.80
C SER A 744 -66.28 -34.77 -98.10
N VAL A 745 -66.17 -33.90 -99.12
CA VAL A 745 -64.90 -33.24 -99.48
C VAL A 745 -64.59 -32.07 -98.54
N SER A 746 -65.62 -31.32 -98.11
CA SER A 746 -65.49 -30.28 -97.07
C SER A 746 -65.01 -30.85 -95.72
N ASN A 747 -65.47 -32.05 -95.35
CA ASN A 747 -65.00 -32.76 -94.15
C ASN A 747 -63.50 -33.14 -94.20
N GLY A 748 -62.92 -33.30 -95.40
CA GLY A 748 -61.48 -33.54 -95.57
C GLY A 748 -60.62 -32.35 -95.15
N TYR A 749 -60.99 -31.14 -95.60
CA TYR A 749 -60.35 -29.89 -95.18
C TYR A 749 -60.59 -29.60 -93.69
N ARG A 750 -61.81 -29.86 -93.19
CA ARG A 750 -62.18 -29.66 -91.78
C ARG A 750 -61.34 -30.51 -90.82
N LYS A 751 -61.12 -31.80 -91.13
CA LYS A 751 -60.24 -32.67 -90.33
C LYS A 751 -58.78 -32.20 -90.32
N LYS A 752 -58.29 -31.64 -91.43
CA LYS A 752 -56.91 -31.14 -91.51
C LYS A 752 -56.73 -29.83 -90.73
N ILE A 753 -57.74 -28.95 -90.76
CA ILE A 753 -57.81 -27.76 -89.90
C ILE A 753 -57.91 -28.15 -88.44
N GLU A 754 -58.80 -29.08 -88.06
CA GLU A 754 -58.93 -29.57 -86.67
C GLU A 754 -57.62 -30.18 -86.13
N GLN A 755 -56.88 -30.93 -86.96
CA GLN A 755 -55.59 -31.48 -86.56
C GLN A 755 -54.54 -30.38 -86.33
N LEU A 756 -54.48 -29.37 -87.21
CA LEU A 756 -53.57 -28.23 -87.05
C LEU A 756 -53.98 -27.32 -85.88
N GLU A 757 -55.28 -27.15 -85.63
CA GLU A 757 -55.82 -26.42 -84.48
C GLU A 757 -55.53 -27.14 -83.16
N ARG A 758 -55.57 -28.49 -83.14
CA ARG A 758 -55.14 -29.29 -81.99
C ARG A 758 -53.65 -29.11 -81.72
N GLN A 759 -52.81 -29.21 -82.74
CA GLN A 759 -51.36 -28.97 -82.62
C GLN A 759 -51.05 -27.52 -82.18
N LYS A 760 -51.81 -26.53 -82.65
CA LYS A 760 -51.70 -25.13 -82.19
C LYS A 760 -52.09 -25.00 -80.73
N ARG A 761 -53.15 -25.68 -80.27
CA ARG A 761 -53.62 -25.65 -78.87
C ARG A 761 -52.60 -26.30 -77.93
N GLU A 762 -51.98 -27.39 -78.36
CA GLU A 762 -50.87 -28.04 -77.64
C GLU A 762 -49.65 -27.11 -77.52
N ALA A 763 -49.24 -26.47 -78.61
CA ALA A 763 -48.15 -25.49 -78.60
C ALA A 763 -48.49 -24.23 -77.77
N MET A 764 -49.76 -23.81 -77.76
CA MET A 764 -50.24 -22.68 -76.95
C MET A 764 -50.18 -23.00 -75.45
N ASN A 765 -50.64 -24.19 -75.05
CA ASN A 765 -50.52 -24.66 -73.66
C ASN A 765 -49.05 -24.79 -73.22
N GLU A 766 -48.17 -25.26 -74.11
CA GLU A 766 -46.72 -25.33 -73.85
C GLU A 766 -46.11 -23.93 -73.69
N SER A 767 -46.49 -22.96 -74.54
CA SER A 767 -46.06 -21.57 -74.43
C SER A 767 -46.60 -20.87 -73.18
N ASP A 768 -47.82 -21.16 -72.74
CA ASP A 768 -48.39 -20.58 -71.50
C ASP A 768 -47.67 -21.13 -70.26
N ARG A 769 -47.26 -22.40 -70.27
CA ARG A 769 -46.38 -22.97 -69.23
C ARG A 769 -45.02 -22.29 -69.21
N PHE A 770 -44.35 -22.16 -70.36
CA PHE A 770 -43.06 -21.47 -70.42
C PHE A 770 -43.14 -19.98 -70.06
N LYS A 771 -44.28 -19.32 -70.33
CA LYS A 771 -44.54 -17.94 -69.87
C LYS A 771 -44.62 -17.85 -68.35
N ALA A 772 -45.34 -18.79 -67.72
CA ALA A 772 -45.46 -18.85 -66.28
C ALA A 772 -44.10 -19.16 -65.61
N ASP A 773 -43.32 -20.08 -66.18
CA ASP A 773 -41.96 -20.39 -65.71
C ASP A 773 -41.04 -19.17 -65.83
N GLN A 774 -41.06 -18.47 -66.97
CA GLN A 774 -40.26 -17.26 -67.20
C GLN A 774 -40.62 -16.14 -66.22
N GLU A 775 -41.91 -15.89 -65.94
CA GLU A 775 -42.33 -14.85 -65.00
C GLU A 775 -41.96 -15.20 -63.55
N ASN A 776 -42.02 -16.49 -63.18
CA ASN A 776 -41.57 -16.98 -61.87
C ASN A 776 -40.05 -16.82 -61.70
N ASP A 777 -39.27 -17.20 -62.71
CA ASP A 777 -37.80 -17.01 -62.70
C ASP A 777 -37.43 -15.53 -62.65
N ARG A 778 -38.17 -14.67 -63.37
CA ARG A 778 -38.00 -13.20 -63.32
C ARG A 778 -38.23 -12.66 -61.91
N MET A 779 -39.35 -13.02 -61.27
CA MET A 779 -39.66 -12.57 -59.91
C MET A 779 -38.59 -13.02 -58.91
N ARG A 780 -38.09 -14.26 -59.04
CA ARG A 780 -37.00 -14.78 -58.18
C ARG A 780 -35.69 -14.01 -58.41
N TYR A 781 -35.33 -13.74 -59.66
CA TYR A 781 -34.15 -12.94 -60.00
C TYR A 781 -34.25 -11.51 -59.45
N GLU A 782 -35.35 -10.80 -59.69
CA GLU A 782 -35.53 -9.42 -59.22
C GLU A 782 -35.56 -9.33 -57.68
N ALA A 783 -36.23 -10.27 -57.01
CA ALA A 783 -36.23 -10.34 -55.55
C ALA A 783 -34.81 -10.55 -54.98
N ARG A 784 -34.06 -11.51 -55.53
CA ARG A 784 -32.69 -11.80 -55.06
C ARG A 784 -31.71 -10.68 -55.40
N LYS A 785 -31.87 -10.03 -56.56
CA LYS A 785 -31.08 -8.87 -56.98
C LYS A 785 -31.28 -7.68 -56.03
N THR A 786 -32.52 -7.45 -55.61
CA THR A 786 -32.84 -6.40 -54.64
C THR A 786 -32.14 -6.66 -53.30
N GLN A 787 -32.22 -7.90 -52.79
CA GLN A 787 -31.52 -8.31 -51.56
C GLN A 787 -30.00 -8.13 -51.66
N TYR A 788 -29.39 -8.45 -52.80
CA TYR A 788 -27.96 -8.23 -53.03
C TYR A 788 -27.60 -6.74 -52.98
N ILE A 789 -28.34 -5.88 -53.68
CA ILE A 789 -28.07 -4.44 -53.72
C ILE A 789 -28.23 -3.80 -52.34
N GLU A 790 -29.25 -4.20 -51.57
CA GLU A 790 -29.43 -3.72 -50.20
C GLU A 790 -28.29 -4.18 -49.29
N CYS A 791 -27.89 -5.45 -49.37
CA CYS A 791 -26.77 -6.00 -48.61
C CYS A 791 -25.43 -5.30 -48.97
N GLU A 792 -25.18 -5.05 -50.26
CA GLU A 792 -23.97 -4.35 -50.73
C GLU A 792 -23.94 -2.88 -50.27
N LYS A 793 -25.09 -2.20 -50.28
CA LYS A 793 -25.21 -0.84 -49.74
C LYS A 793 -24.93 -0.81 -48.23
N LEU A 794 -25.49 -1.76 -47.48
CA LEU A 794 -25.25 -1.91 -46.04
C LEU A 794 -23.76 -2.12 -45.74
N VAL A 795 -23.07 -3.02 -46.47
CA VAL A 795 -21.63 -3.23 -46.31
C VAL A 795 -20.84 -1.95 -46.56
N LYS A 796 -21.12 -1.22 -47.64
CA LYS A 796 -20.44 0.05 -47.95
C LYS A 796 -20.69 1.11 -46.89
N GLN A 797 -21.90 1.15 -46.34
CA GLN A 797 -22.26 2.07 -45.28
C GLN A 797 -21.54 1.73 -43.98
N TRP A 798 -21.52 0.45 -43.56
CA TRP A 798 -20.82 0.01 -42.36
C TRP A 798 -19.32 0.29 -42.43
N ILE A 799 -18.68 0.06 -43.60
CA ILE A 799 -17.26 0.40 -43.81
C ILE A 799 -17.03 1.92 -43.68
N LYS A 800 -17.96 2.73 -44.18
CA LYS A 800 -17.86 4.20 -44.10
C LYS A 800 -18.02 4.69 -42.65
N ASP A 801 -18.98 4.12 -41.93
CA ASP A 801 -19.31 4.53 -40.56
C ASP A 801 -18.22 4.09 -39.56
N CYS A 802 -17.48 3.01 -39.82
CA CYS A 802 -16.45 2.51 -38.91
C CYS A 802 -15.03 3.04 -39.16
N ILE A 803 -14.76 3.66 -40.30
CA ILE A 803 -13.38 4.01 -40.71
C ILE A 803 -12.74 5.08 -39.81
N ASP A 804 -13.54 5.97 -39.23
CA ASP A 804 -13.04 7.07 -38.38
C ASP A 804 -12.63 6.57 -36.99
N GLU A 805 -13.35 5.60 -36.41
CA GLU A 805 -13.06 5.03 -35.08
C GLU A 805 -12.15 3.79 -35.15
N TYR A 806 -12.26 3.00 -36.22
CA TYR A 806 -11.61 1.70 -36.37
C TYR A 806 -10.91 1.57 -37.75
N PRO A 807 -9.87 2.39 -38.04
CA PRO A 807 -9.27 2.51 -39.37
C PRO A 807 -8.52 1.25 -39.84
N ASN A 808 -8.06 0.42 -38.90
CA ASN A 808 -7.22 -0.73 -39.20
C ASN A 808 -8.06 -1.99 -39.41
N ARG A 809 -8.26 -2.39 -40.68
CA ARG A 809 -8.95 -3.65 -41.04
C ARG A 809 -8.24 -4.86 -40.43
N VAL A 810 -8.99 -5.63 -39.64
CA VAL A 810 -8.54 -6.88 -39.02
C VAL A 810 -9.18 -8.06 -39.76
N GLU A 811 -8.36 -8.87 -40.43
CA GLU A 811 -8.82 -10.10 -41.09
C GLU A 811 -9.00 -11.21 -40.04
N THR A 812 -10.25 -11.59 -39.76
CA THR A 812 -10.59 -12.61 -38.75
C THR A 812 -11.66 -13.59 -39.26
N ASN A 813 -11.57 -14.83 -38.79
CA ASN A 813 -12.58 -15.88 -39.02
C ASN A 813 -13.39 -16.20 -37.75
N ARG A 814 -13.15 -15.47 -36.65
CA ARG A 814 -13.86 -15.65 -35.39
C ARG A 814 -15.27 -15.09 -35.50
N ASN A 815 -16.24 -15.79 -34.92
CA ASN A 815 -17.65 -15.40 -34.94
C ASN A 815 -17.85 -14.15 -34.05
N PRO A 816 -18.58 -13.10 -34.51
CA PRO A 816 -18.89 -11.91 -33.71
C PRO A 816 -19.39 -12.23 -32.30
N THR A 817 -20.21 -13.27 -32.14
CA THR A 817 -20.78 -13.64 -30.83
C THR A 817 -19.74 -14.14 -29.83
N ASP A 818 -18.63 -14.70 -30.29
CA ASP A 818 -17.58 -15.20 -29.39
C ASP A 818 -16.65 -14.07 -28.96
N ILE A 819 -16.39 -13.11 -29.86
CA ILE A 819 -15.63 -11.89 -29.55
C ILE A 819 -16.43 -11.02 -28.54
N GLU A 820 -17.74 -10.85 -28.72
CA GLU A 820 -18.61 -10.12 -27.77
C GLU A 820 -18.65 -10.74 -26.36
N LYS A 821 -18.55 -12.07 -26.26
CA LYS A 821 -18.50 -12.74 -24.94
C LYS A 821 -17.17 -12.47 -24.24
N GLU A 822 -16.08 -12.44 -25.00
CA GLU A 822 -14.75 -12.14 -24.47
C GLU A 822 -14.65 -10.68 -24.04
N ILE A 823 -15.19 -9.75 -24.84
CA ILE A 823 -15.31 -8.33 -24.48
C ILE A 823 -16.10 -8.19 -23.17
N ARG A 824 -17.31 -8.76 -23.08
CA ARG A 824 -18.13 -8.70 -21.85
C ARG A 824 -17.43 -9.29 -20.61
N TYR A 825 -16.65 -10.35 -20.80
CA TYR A 825 -15.86 -10.93 -19.72
C TYR A 825 -14.77 -9.95 -19.22
N LEU A 826 -14.04 -9.33 -20.14
CA LEU A 826 -12.99 -8.36 -19.83
C LEU A 826 -13.56 -7.06 -19.26
N GLU A 827 -14.66 -6.55 -19.79
CA GLU A 827 -15.39 -5.40 -19.24
C GLU A 827 -15.81 -5.67 -17.79
N SER A 828 -16.35 -6.85 -17.50
CA SER A 828 -16.72 -7.22 -16.13
C SER A 828 -15.52 -7.30 -15.17
N GLN A 829 -14.32 -7.65 -15.68
CA GLN A 829 -13.09 -7.61 -14.90
C GLN A 829 -12.64 -6.17 -14.66
N ALA A 830 -12.61 -5.34 -15.70
CA ALA A 830 -12.22 -3.95 -15.62
C ALA A 830 -13.14 -3.15 -14.68
N GLU A 831 -14.45 -3.38 -14.73
CA GLU A 831 -15.44 -2.67 -13.92
C GLU A 831 -15.36 -3.05 -12.43
N ARG A 832 -15.04 -4.31 -12.12
CA ARG A 832 -14.72 -4.73 -10.73
C ARG A 832 -13.48 -4.03 -10.20
N ILE A 833 -12.42 -3.98 -11.00
CA ILE A 833 -11.17 -3.31 -10.62
C ILE A 833 -11.42 -1.80 -10.45
N ALA A 834 -12.19 -1.16 -11.33
CA ALA A 834 -12.53 0.26 -11.24
C ALA A 834 -13.38 0.61 -10.01
N GLN A 835 -14.38 -0.22 -9.66
CA GLN A 835 -15.21 -0.02 -8.46
C GLN A 835 -14.41 -0.06 -7.16
N ASP A 836 -13.37 -0.89 -7.08
CA ASP A 836 -12.52 -1.01 -5.89
C ASP A 836 -11.57 0.19 -5.71
N ILE A 837 -11.28 0.95 -6.78
CA ILE A 837 -10.17 1.90 -6.81
C ILE A 837 -10.60 3.34 -6.48
N GLY A 838 -11.82 3.76 -6.83
CA GLY A 838 -12.48 4.97 -6.30
C GLY A 838 -11.78 6.34 -6.44
N ALA A 839 -10.64 6.43 -7.14
CA ALA A 839 -9.86 7.66 -7.32
C ALA A 839 -9.17 7.70 -8.70
N SER A 840 -8.69 8.87 -9.12
CA SER A 840 -8.11 9.03 -10.46
C SER A 840 -6.74 8.36 -10.58
N VAL A 841 -6.42 7.84 -11.77
CA VAL A 841 -5.15 7.13 -12.05
C VAL A 841 -3.91 7.98 -11.72
N ALA A 842 -3.95 9.28 -12.06
CA ALA A 842 -2.85 10.20 -11.79
C ALA A 842 -2.65 10.46 -10.29
N GLU A 843 -3.74 10.52 -9.52
CA GLU A 843 -3.66 10.70 -8.06
C GLU A 843 -3.08 9.48 -7.36
N ILE A 844 -3.40 8.27 -7.83
CA ILE A 844 -2.92 7.03 -7.22
C ILE A 844 -1.43 6.82 -7.49
N GLU A 845 -1.00 7.09 -8.72
CA GLU A 845 0.42 7.04 -9.08
C GLU A 845 1.24 8.09 -8.30
N ALA A 846 0.75 9.33 -8.22
CA ALA A 846 1.38 10.37 -7.41
C ALA A 846 1.41 9.99 -5.92
N THR A 847 0.35 9.36 -5.41
CA THR A 847 0.27 8.91 -4.02
C THR A 847 1.25 7.77 -3.72
N ALA A 848 1.36 6.79 -4.62
CA ALA A 848 2.31 5.67 -4.48
C ALA A 848 3.75 6.18 -4.44
N ILE A 849 4.12 7.08 -5.35
CA ILE A 849 5.45 7.72 -5.37
C ILE A 849 5.71 8.49 -4.08
N ARG A 850 4.75 9.33 -3.66
CA ARG A 850 4.87 10.16 -2.45
C ARG A 850 5.07 9.31 -1.20
N VAL A 851 4.20 8.33 -0.96
CA VAL A 851 4.24 7.50 0.27
C VAL A 851 5.50 6.63 0.31
N MET A 852 5.94 6.11 -0.84
CA MET A 852 7.19 5.37 -0.91
C MET A 852 8.42 6.26 -0.64
N GLN A 853 8.39 7.51 -1.11
CA GLN A 853 9.44 8.49 -0.83
C GLN A 853 9.46 8.89 0.65
N GLU A 854 8.29 9.16 1.25
CA GLU A 854 8.17 9.44 2.69
C GLU A 854 8.75 8.33 3.56
N TRP A 855 8.49 7.06 3.22
CA TRP A 855 9.07 5.92 3.92
C TRP A 855 10.61 5.87 3.77
N LYS A 856 11.13 6.07 2.56
CA LYS A 856 12.59 6.08 2.30
C LYS A 856 13.28 7.17 3.10
N ASP A 857 12.72 8.38 3.10
CA ASP A 857 13.26 9.53 3.80
C ASP A 857 13.22 9.32 5.32
N ALA A 858 12.11 8.80 5.84
CA ALA A 858 11.98 8.46 7.26
C ALA A 858 13.00 7.39 7.69
N LYS A 859 13.18 6.33 6.88
CA LYS A 859 14.15 5.27 7.13
C LYS A 859 15.59 5.81 7.12
N SER A 860 15.95 6.59 6.10
CA SER A 860 17.28 7.18 5.97
C SER A 860 17.59 8.13 7.15
N LEU A 861 16.63 8.96 7.54
CA LEU A 861 16.78 9.86 8.67
C LEU A 861 17.03 9.10 9.99
N ILE A 862 16.28 8.03 10.24
CA ILE A 862 16.47 7.17 11.42
C ILE A 862 17.87 6.54 11.42
N GLU A 863 18.31 5.98 10.29
CA GLU A 863 19.64 5.38 10.17
C GLU A 863 20.77 6.39 10.42
N HIS A 864 20.64 7.61 9.88
CA HIS A 864 21.59 8.70 10.11
C HIS A 864 21.60 9.14 11.57
N MET A 865 20.44 9.31 12.19
CA MET A 865 20.33 9.71 13.60
C MET A 865 20.88 8.65 14.54
N GLU A 866 20.66 7.35 14.26
CA GLU A 866 21.28 6.27 15.01
C GLU A 866 22.81 6.27 14.88
N LYS A 867 23.35 6.48 13.67
CA LYS A 867 24.80 6.59 13.45
C LYS A 867 25.39 7.76 14.24
N LEU A 868 24.73 8.92 14.22
CA LEU A 868 25.14 10.10 14.96
C LEU A 868 25.13 9.85 16.48
N CYS A 869 24.05 9.28 17.03
CA CYS A 869 23.95 8.97 18.46
C CYS A 869 25.01 7.97 18.89
N ARG A 870 25.30 6.94 18.08
CA ARG A 870 26.38 5.97 18.36
C ARG A 870 27.75 6.65 18.36
N ALA A 871 28.02 7.57 17.42
CA ALA A 871 29.27 8.31 17.37
C ALA A 871 29.42 9.24 18.58
N LEU A 872 28.38 10.01 18.91
CA LEU A 872 28.35 10.88 20.09
C LEU A 872 28.52 10.10 21.39
N GLY A 873 27.86 8.95 21.53
CA GLY A 873 28.01 8.06 22.69
C GLY A 873 29.46 7.59 22.86
N LYS A 874 30.12 7.15 21.78
CA LYS A 874 31.55 6.77 21.81
C LYS A 874 32.45 7.94 22.21
N MET A 875 32.22 9.13 21.63
CA MET A 875 32.98 10.32 21.97
C MET A 875 32.79 10.73 23.43
N LEU A 876 31.57 10.61 23.96
CA LEU A 876 31.28 10.88 25.36
C LEU A 876 32.01 9.89 26.28
N SER A 877 31.97 8.59 26.00
CA SER A 877 32.71 7.58 26.77
C SER A 877 34.21 7.89 26.83
N HIS A 878 34.81 8.24 25.68
CA HIS A 878 36.22 8.62 25.62
C HIS A 878 36.52 9.91 26.39
N ARG A 879 35.62 10.90 26.36
CA ARG A 879 35.76 12.14 27.16
C ARG A 879 35.68 11.88 28.66
N VAL A 880 34.79 10.98 29.10
CA VAL A 880 34.68 10.57 30.51
C VAL A 880 35.95 9.86 30.98
N GLU A 881 36.50 8.93 30.18
CA GLU A 881 37.77 8.25 30.48
C GLU A 881 38.95 9.24 30.55
N ARG A 882 39.03 10.17 29.58
CA ARG A 882 40.05 11.24 29.60
C ARG A 882 39.88 12.16 30.80
N TRP A 883 38.65 12.44 31.22
CA TRP A 883 38.40 13.25 32.41
C TRP A 883 38.87 12.59 33.70
N GLU A 884 38.73 11.27 33.84
CA GLU A 884 39.29 10.53 34.98
C GLU A 884 40.81 10.61 34.99
N THR A 885 41.43 10.41 33.83
CA THR A 885 42.89 10.53 33.65
C THR A 885 43.36 11.96 33.95
N PHE A 886 42.61 12.97 33.49
CA PHE A 886 42.93 14.38 33.70
C PHE A 886 42.78 14.77 35.18
N ARG A 887 41.76 14.27 35.88
CA ARG A 887 41.61 14.44 37.34
C ARG A 887 42.82 13.87 38.08
N ASP A 888 43.24 12.66 37.72
CA ASP A 888 44.36 12.00 38.39
C ASP A 888 45.70 12.70 38.08
N TYR A 889 45.87 13.21 36.85
CA TYR A 889 47.00 14.04 36.46
C TYR A 889 47.06 15.36 37.26
N ILE A 890 45.96 16.10 37.35
CA ILE A 890 45.88 17.34 38.15
C ILE A 890 46.16 17.04 39.62
N ALA A 891 45.60 15.95 40.16
CA ALA A 891 45.87 15.53 41.55
C ALA A 891 47.35 15.19 41.77
N LEU A 892 48.02 14.56 40.80
CA LEU A 892 49.46 14.29 40.85
C LEU A 892 50.28 15.58 40.75
N ALA A 893 49.95 16.48 39.82
CA ALA A 893 50.61 17.77 39.68
C ALA A 893 50.48 18.59 40.98
N ALA A 894 49.28 18.65 41.56
CA ALA A 894 49.04 19.30 42.85
C ALA A 894 49.90 18.69 43.96
N LYS A 895 50.02 17.35 44.06
CA LYS A 895 50.92 16.68 45.02
C LYS A 895 52.37 17.13 44.86
N THR A 896 52.87 17.13 43.62
CA THR A 896 54.27 17.48 43.32
C THR A 896 54.56 18.94 43.63
N TYR A 897 53.72 19.87 43.14
CA TYR A 897 53.91 21.30 43.41
C TYR A 897 53.73 21.65 44.88
N PHE A 898 52.80 20.98 45.58
CA PHE A 898 52.63 21.16 47.01
C PHE A 898 53.90 20.79 47.80
N ALA A 899 54.50 19.64 47.50
CA ALA A 899 55.75 19.22 48.10
C ALA A 899 56.89 20.21 47.77
N TYR A 900 56.97 20.69 46.53
CA TYR A 900 57.95 21.69 46.10
C TYR A 900 57.85 23.01 46.87
N TYR A 901 56.64 23.57 47.05
CA TYR A 901 56.44 24.83 47.78
C TYR A 901 56.75 24.72 49.28
N LEU A 902 56.51 23.54 49.89
CA LEU A 902 56.92 23.27 51.28
C LEU A 902 58.43 23.09 51.42
N LEU A 903 59.07 22.39 50.47
CA LEU A 903 60.52 22.16 50.47
C LEU A 903 61.29 23.49 50.41
N LYS A 904 60.77 24.51 49.72
CA LYS A 904 61.35 25.87 49.71
C LYS A 904 61.46 26.52 51.11
N ARG A 905 60.67 26.07 52.08
CA ARG A 905 60.76 26.50 53.49
C ARG A 905 61.60 25.56 54.36
N GLY A 906 62.03 24.42 53.81
CA GLY A 906 62.69 23.35 54.57
C GLY A 906 61.72 22.36 55.24
N ASP A 907 60.45 22.35 54.84
CA ASP A 907 59.44 21.42 55.34
C ASP A 907 59.07 20.34 54.32
N GLU A 908 58.60 19.19 54.80
CA GLU A 908 58.05 18.13 53.95
C GLU A 908 56.51 18.13 54.04
N GLY A 909 55.82 17.94 52.92
CA GLY A 909 54.40 17.65 53.00
C GLY A 909 53.84 16.88 51.82
N THR A 910 52.71 16.22 52.09
CA THR A 910 52.05 15.30 51.16
C THR A 910 50.55 15.57 51.10
N LEU A 911 49.99 15.51 49.89
CA LEU A 911 48.54 15.57 49.65
C LEU A 911 47.99 14.16 49.43
N LYS A 912 46.99 13.77 50.21
CA LYS A 912 46.31 12.49 50.08
C LYS A 912 44.91 12.69 49.50
N PHE A 913 44.79 12.42 48.21
CA PHE A 913 43.50 12.43 47.50
C PHE A 913 42.82 11.07 47.63
N ASN A 914 41.57 11.08 48.07
CA ASN A 914 40.67 9.93 47.98
C ASN A 914 39.46 10.32 47.12
N HIS A 915 39.54 10.05 45.81
CA HIS A 915 38.49 10.42 44.86
C HIS A 915 37.16 9.68 45.10
N ARG A 916 37.21 8.46 45.64
CA ARG A 916 36.01 7.67 45.97
C ARG A 916 35.26 8.25 47.16
N ALA A 917 35.98 8.54 48.25
CA ALA A 917 35.42 9.16 49.45
C ALA A 917 35.20 10.67 49.31
N LYS A 918 35.68 11.29 48.21
CA LYS A 918 35.67 12.74 47.95
C LYS A 918 36.36 13.53 49.08
N LYS A 919 37.55 13.08 49.50
CA LYS A 919 38.34 13.71 50.56
C LYS A 919 39.76 14.08 50.09
N LEU A 920 40.26 15.19 50.59
CA LEU A 920 41.64 15.66 50.40
C LEU A 920 42.26 16.00 51.76
N ASP A 921 43.21 15.18 52.18
CA ASP A 921 43.97 15.38 53.42
C ASP A 921 45.35 15.96 53.15
N ILE A 922 45.77 16.88 54.03
CA ILE A 922 47.08 17.52 53.99
C ILE A 922 47.90 17.01 55.17
N ARG A 923 49.13 16.56 54.92
CA ARG A 923 50.10 16.16 55.95
C ARG A 923 51.39 16.95 55.79
N VAL A 924 51.90 17.49 56.90
CA VAL A 924 53.11 18.32 56.92
C VAL A 924 54.02 17.89 58.06
N ALA A 925 55.34 17.92 57.84
CA ALA A 925 56.39 17.72 58.83
C ALA A 925 57.41 18.87 58.73
N THR A 926 57.77 19.47 59.87
CA THR A 926 58.68 20.63 59.91
C THR A 926 60.13 20.26 60.17
N GLY A 927 61.06 21.06 59.64
CA GLY A 927 62.51 20.79 59.61
C GLY A 927 63.15 20.42 60.97
N ASP A 928 62.74 21.07 62.07
CA ASP A 928 63.26 20.79 63.42
C ASP A 928 62.90 19.39 63.96
N GLN A 929 61.88 18.75 63.40
CA GLN A 929 61.41 17.42 63.79
C GLN A 929 61.88 16.30 62.84
N TYR A 930 62.46 16.68 61.69
CA TYR A 930 63.01 15.75 60.71
C TYR A 930 64.20 14.97 61.29
N SER A 931 65.02 15.64 62.09
CA SER A 931 66.18 15.06 62.78
C SER A 931 65.82 14.07 63.90
N LYS A 932 64.55 13.98 64.32
CA LYS A 932 64.09 13.13 65.43
C LYS A 932 63.12 12.00 65.03
N GLY A 933 62.88 11.76 63.74
CA GLY A 933 62.04 10.65 63.27
C GLY A 933 60.55 10.74 63.63
N SER A 934 60.03 11.96 63.86
CA SER A 934 58.64 12.15 64.32
C SER A 934 57.59 12.03 63.21
N ARG A 935 56.36 11.57 63.57
CA ARG A 935 55.20 11.39 62.68
C ARG A 935 54.74 12.72 62.05
N GLN A 936 54.42 12.69 60.74
CA GLN A 936 53.73 13.77 60.02
C GLN A 936 52.45 14.20 60.77
N LYS A 937 52.25 15.52 60.92
CA LYS A 937 51.09 16.09 61.60
C LYS A 937 49.91 16.24 60.63
N ASP A 938 48.71 15.99 61.13
CA ASP A 938 47.47 16.29 60.42
C ASP A 938 47.19 17.80 60.48
N SER A 939 46.46 18.33 59.49
CA SER A 939 46.20 19.78 59.37
C SER A 939 45.57 20.48 60.59
N ARG A 940 45.02 19.73 61.56
CA ARG A 940 44.47 20.25 62.82
C ARG A 940 45.51 20.42 63.94
N SER A 941 46.64 19.72 63.87
CA SER A 941 47.71 19.75 64.88
C SER A 941 48.91 20.62 64.49
N LEU A 942 48.79 21.39 63.40
CA LEU A 942 49.77 22.38 62.94
C LEU A 942 49.67 23.68 63.74
N SER A 943 50.80 24.37 63.93
CA SER A 943 50.80 25.74 64.47
C SER A 943 50.08 26.70 63.51
N GLY A 944 49.61 27.86 63.99
CA GLY A 944 48.90 28.84 63.15
C GLY A 944 49.70 29.29 61.91
N GLY A 945 51.03 29.40 62.05
CA GLY A 945 51.94 29.72 60.96
C GLY A 945 52.18 28.56 59.97
N GLU A 946 52.35 27.34 60.47
CA GLU A 946 52.48 26.13 59.64
C GLU A 946 51.20 25.86 58.83
N LYS A 947 50.05 26.04 59.47
CA LYS A 947 48.73 25.87 58.85
C LYS A 947 48.54 26.84 57.69
N SER A 948 48.76 28.14 57.92
CA SER A 948 48.62 29.19 56.90
C SER A 948 49.55 28.95 55.71
N TYR A 949 50.82 28.62 55.96
CA TYR A 949 51.79 28.35 54.90
C TYR A 949 51.45 27.08 54.09
N SER A 950 51.00 26.02 54.76
CA SER A 950 50.57 24.79 54.08
C SER A 950 49.36 25.05 53.17
N GLN A 951 48.38 25.84 53.58
CA GLN A 951 47.21 26.10 52.74
C GLN A 951 47.51 27.04 51.57
N ILE A 952 48.42 28.01 51.74
CA ILE A 952 48.93 28.80 50.62
C ILE A 952 49.69 27.91 49.64
N SER A 953 50.51 26.98 50.14
CA SER A 953 51.21 26.00 49.29
C SER A 953 50.21 25.13 48.51
N LEU A 954 49.08 24.76 49.13
CA LEU A 954 47.98 24.08 48.44
C LEU A 954 47.35 24.98 47.37
N LEU A 955 47.03 26.23 47.68
CA LEU A 955 46.47 27.18 46.73
C LEU A 955 47.38 27.34 45.49
N LEU A 956 48.67 27.59 45.70
CA LEU A 956 49.65 27.72 44.63
C LEU A 956 49.80 26.43 43.81
N SER A 957 49.73 25.26 44.47
CA SER A 957 49.79 23.98 43.77
C SER A 957 48.60 23.73 42.84
N LEU A 958 47.41 24.20 43.24
CA LEU A 958 46.20 24.11 42.43
C LEU A 958 46.22 25.11 41.27
N TRP A 959 46.77 26.31 41.47
CA TRP A 959 46.90 27.34 40.44
C TRP A 959 47.72 26.91 39.23
N GLN A 960 48.68 26.00 39.41
CA GLN A 960 49.45 25.43 38.28
C GLN A 960 48.56 24.68 37.28
N SER A 961 47.37 24.26 37.70
CA SER A 961 46.40 23.55 36.86
C SER A 961 45.23 24.43 36.40
N ILE A 962 45.25 25.74 36.71
CA ILE A 962 44.20 26.69 36.34
C ILE A 962 44.75 27.62 35.25
N SER A 963 44.03 27.69 34.13
CA SER A 963 44.44 28.45 32.94
C SER A 963 43.77 29.83 32.81
N SER A 964 43.30 30.43 33.91
CA SER A 964 42.60 31.73 33.84
C SER A 964 43.60 32.88 33.66
N PRO A 965 43.34 33.85 32.77
CA PRO A 965 44.27 34.95 32.50
C PRO A 965 44.34 35.97 33.65
N VAL A 966 43.44 35.91 34.63
CA VAL A 966 43.36 36.85 35.75
C VAL A 966 43.12 36.07 37.04
N ILE A 967 43.86 36.37 38.10
CA ILE A 967 43.69 35.80 39.45
C ILE A 967 43.61 36.96 40.45
N CYS A 968 42.58 36.95 41.29
CA CYS A 968 42.32 37.99 42.26
C CYS A 968 42.31 37.42 43.69
N LEU A 969 43.03 38.08 44.60
CA LEU A 969 43.05 37.74 46.03
C LEU A 969 42.66 38.97 46.86
N ASP A 970 41.67 38.83 47.73
CA ASP A 970 41.23 39.88 48.67
C ASP A 970 41.57 39.54 50.11
N GLU A 971 42.40 40.38 50.75
CA GLU A 971 42.74 40.33 52.16
C GLU A 971 43.25 38.95 52.64
N PHE A 972 43.92 38.21 51.76
CA PHE A 972 44.42 36.86 52.03
C PHE A 972 45.45 36.81 53.16
N ASP A 973 46.13 37.93 53.42
CA ASP A 973 47.21 38.06 54.40
C ASP A 973 46.74 38.50 55.80
N VAL A 974 45.46 38.91 55.96
CA VAL A 974 44.92 39.45 57.22
C VAL A 974 44.95 38.43 58.35
N PHE A 975 44.85 37.14 58.03
CA PHE A 975 44.84 36.05 59.01
C PHE A 975 46.24 35.48 59.30
N MET A 976 47.29 36.11 58.80
CA MET A 976 48.68 35.65 58.93
C MET A 976 49.50 36.57 59.84
N ASP A 977 50.42 35.97 60.61
CA ASP A 977 51.41 36.73 61.39
C ASP A 977 52.45 37.42 60.47
N ALA A 978 53.22 38.36 61.02
CA ALA A 978 54.13 39.20 60.22
C ALA A 978 55.24 38.41 59.50
N VAL A 979 55.74 37.33 60.11
CA VAL A 979 56.82 36.49 59.56
C VAL A 979 56.31 35.62 58.42
N ASN A 980 55.19 34.89 58.62
CA ASN A 980 54.62 34.05 57.56
C ASN A 980 54.07 34.89 56.42
N ARG A 981 53.54 36.10 56.70
CA ARG A 981 53.08 37.04 55.68
C ARG A 981 54.16 37.40 54.67
N LYS A 982 55.36 37.78 55.13
CA LYS A 982 56.48 38.13 54.25
C LYS A 982 56.90 36.95 53.36
N GLN A 983 56.94 35.75 53.93
CA GLN A 983 57.28 34.53 53.19
C GLN A 983 56.22 34.18 52.14
N THR A 984 54.94 34.22 52.51
CA THR A 984 53.82 33.98 51.60
C THR A 984 53.76 35.00 50.46
N MET A 985 54.03 36.27 50.73
CA MET A 985 54.08 37.30 49.69
C MET A 985 55.16 36.99 48.65
N ASN A 986 56.36 36.61 49.10
CA ASN A 986 57.44 36.20 48.20
C ASN A 986 57.10 34.95 47.39
N MET A 987 56.40 33.98 47.98
CA MET A 987 55.94 32.79 47.23
C MET A 987 54.94 33.14 46.14
N ILE A 988 53.95 33.99 46.43
CA ILE A 988 52.96 34.43 45.44
C ILE A 988 53.64 35.22 44.34
N MET A 989 54.58 36.12 44.67
CA MET A 989 55.34 36.87 43.66
C MET A 989 56.18 35.96 42.77
N ASN A 990 56.86 34.95 43.32
CA ASN A 990 57.62 33.97 42.54
C ASN A 990 56.70 33.13 41.65
N ALA A 991 55.59 32.61 42.20
CA ALA A 991 54.61 31.84 41.44
C ALA A 991 53.94 32.69 40.33
N ALA A 992 53.68 33.97 40.60
CA ALA A 992 53.18 34.91 39.62
C ALA A 992 54.24 35.25 38.56
N GLY A 993 55.53 35.21 38.91
CA GLY A 993 56.65 35.33 37.97
C GLY A 993 56.67 34.19 36.95
N ASP A 994 56.42 32.96 37.40
CA ASP A 994 56.44 31.75 36.56
C ASP A 994 55.15 31.54 35.75
N ASN A 995 54.04 32.20 36.14
CA ASN A 995 52.74 32.10 35.47
C ASN A 995 52.49 33.25 34.47
N SER A 996 51.65 32.99 33.47
CA SER A 996 51.20 33.95 32.45
C SER A 996 49.99 34.80 32.88
N SER A 997 49.33 34.44 33.98
CA SER A 997 48.16 35.15 34.52
C SER A 997 48.51 36.53 35.11
N GLN A 998 47.56 37.46 35.03
CA GLN A 998 47.58 38.73 35.75
C GLN A 998 47.06 38.55 37.18
N TYR A 999 47.82 39.01 38.17
CA TYR A 999 47.46 38.94 39.58
C TYR A 999 46.97 40.30 40.08
N ILE A 1000 45.80 40.33 40.74
CA ILE A 1000 45.25 41.49 41.43
C ILE A 1000 45.15 41.15 42.92
N LEU A 1001 46.07 41.68 43.71
CA LEU A 1001 46.26 41.37 45.13
C LEU A 1001 45.83 42.57 45.98
N ILE A 1002 44.76 42.42 46.75
CA ILE A 1002 44.23 43.46 47.62
C ILE A 1002 44.68 43.17 49.06
N THR A 1003 45.40 44.10 49.68
CA THR A 1003 45.88 43.97 51.07
C THR A 1003 45.70 45.29 51.85
N PRO A 1004 45.37 45.26 53.15
CA PRO A 1004 45.22 46.45 53.97
C PRO A 1004 46.54 47.02 54.51
N GLN A 1005 47.69 46.38 54.27
CA GLN A 1005 48.97 46.77 54.88
C GLN A 1005 49.93 47.46 53.92
N ASP A 1006 50.92 48.14 54.50
CA ASP A 1006 51.87 48.99 53.78
C ASP A 1006 52.83 48.15 52.91
N ALA A 1007 52.97 48.55 51.65
CA ALA A 1007 53.76 47.85 50.64
C ALA A 1007 55.24 48.24 50.66
N SER A 1008 55.74 48.78 51.76
CA SER A 1008 57.08 49.37 51.89
C SER A 1008 58.23 48.39 51.63
N ASN A 1009 57.96 47.07 51.67
CA ASN A 1009 58.90 46.00 51.34
C ASN A 1009 58.84 45.51 49.88
N LEU A 1010 57.99 46.09 49.03
CA LEU A 1010 57.82 45.72 47.62
C LEU A 1010 58.52 46.72 46.73
N VAL A 1011 59.34 46.25 45.78
CA VAL A 1011 60.03 47.09 44.80
C VAL A 1011 59.17 47.18 43.53
N PRO A 1012 58.65 48.36 43.15
CA PRO A 1012 57.95 48.54 41.88
C PRO A 1012 58.87 48.21 40.70
N GLY A 1013 58.32 47.58 39.66
CA GLY A 1013 59.07 47.18 38.47
C GLY A 1013 58.17 47.01 37.25
N PRO A 1014 58.71 46.64 36.08
CA PRO A 1014 57.93 46.53 34.84
C PRO A 1014 56.78 45.51 34.91
N TYR A 1015 56.84 44.58 35.87
CA TYR A 1015 55.82 43.55 36.10
C TYR A 1015 55.06 43.70 37.43
N VAL A 1016 55.42 44.66 38.29
CA VAL A 1016 54.80 44.88 39.60
C VAL A 1016 54.32 46.32 39.70
N THR A 1017 53.00 46.51 39.80
CA THR A 1017 52.36 47.82 39.92
C THR A 1017 51.65 47.94 41.26
N ILE A 1018 51.88 49.04 41.99
CA ILE A 1018 51.26 49.28 43.30
C ILE A 1018 50.26 50.43 43.15
N HIS A 1019 49.01 50.17 43.50
CA HIS A 1019 47.86 51.09 43.47
C HIS A 1019 47.48 51.45 44.90
N ARG A 1020 47.82 52.67 45.34
CA ARG A 1020 47.44 53.16 46.67
C ARG A 1020 46.11 53.92 46.58
N LEU A 1021 45.08 53.40 47.23
CA LEU A 1021 43.78 54.07 47.35
C LEU A 1021 43.84 55.16 48.42
N ALA A 1022 43.06 56.22 48.19
CA ALA A 1022 42.92 57.33 49.13
C ALA A 1022 42.32 56.85 50.46
N ASP A 1023 42.73 57.50 51.54
CA ASP A 1023 42.21 57.19 52.87
C ASP A 1023 40.73 57.57 52.95
N PRO A 1024 39.91 56.81 53.70
CA PRO A 1024 38.48 57.09 53.79
C PRO A 1024 38.23 58.49 54.35
N GLU A 1025 37.40 59.28 53.65
CA GLU A 1025 36.85 60.52 54.20
C GLU A 1025 35.99 60.17 55.42
N ARG A 1026 36.55 60.32 56.63
CA ARG A 1026 35.77 60.23 57.87
C ARG A 1026 34.83 61.44 57.90
N ARG A 1027 33.53 61.19 57.78
CA ARG A 1027 32.51 62.09 58.32
C ARG A 1027 32.06 61.60 59.68
#